data_AF-A0A941PUF5-F1
#
_entry.id   AF-A0A941PUF5-F1
#
_cell.length_a   1.000
_cell.length_b   1.000
_cell.length_c   1.000
_cell.angle_alpha   90.00
_cell.angle_beta   90.00
_cell.angle_gamma   90.00
#
_symmetry.space_group_name_H-M   'P 1'
#
loop_
_entity.id
_entity.type
_entity.pdbx_description
1 polymer ?
#
loop_
_entity_poly.entity_id
_entity_poly.type
_entity_poly.pdbx_seq_one_letter_code
_entity_poly.pdbx_strand_id
1 'polypeptide(L)'
;MADEARNEVRHEAQEDAEIRLNGRLESVDGGEARLIALNRLHVSARNVRKVRNPEGIPALAAMILSAGGLLNPLAVVPEKRKGSRVETFGVVAGGRRLAALQYLFARGKVPADVPVSCRVFPVGSGVGISLTENASQEGMHPADQLEAFKRLVAEGKSIGQIAAAFGVSPLTVERRLRLASLAPVFLDLYRVGKIELGQMQALALTDDQAQQVQVWEALPNYQRSAHHITQLLTREEVRASEPVARFVGLEAYRAAGGVMRADLFAQGDGGFLQDGDLLNRLALRKLEDRAEQYRAAGWKWAEARMAFSPYTGEFGRVLPGAREPSPEEHKELDRLESDRHAIIERLDALEQTGAEHDGMTEEQEAEWQALDGQRGALEEIIECMEGALQEWAPASLALAGVVVSFDHEGRFLVCEGLVRKEDQKQVEGVATEGARQDGVGKKRAEFSAALCQNLTAHRTAAVAAALTQQPKVALAALLLALTVQQREPWRSSPLAVRFNNNQARIRKDALGYAGNKAASVLEAAEAAARDLPESGEALFDTLRGMETDALLGLLAVEVARAYDVFSSEPSRSATHGFDLAAGIERALGVDMADWWEPTPDGYLNHVSKAKMMEAVSQACGVAAAQPLAPMKKADAAAAAAAALTGKRWLPSTLRAYRPDQASNGPIEDGTD
;
A
#
# COMPACT_ATOMS: atom_id res chain seq x y z
N MET A 1 46.21 42.66 -65.46
CA MET A 1 46.70 41.30 -65.18
C MET A 1 47.17 41.15 -63.72
N ALA A 2 46.68 41.81 -62.66
CA ALA A 2 45.35 42.33 -62.29
C ALA A 2 44.18 41.47 -62.75
N ASP A 3 43.46 40.94 -61.76
CA ASP A 3 42.00 40.73 -61.71
C ASP A 3 41.33 39.36 -61.82
N GLU A 4 41.98 38.25 -62.19
CA GLU A 4 41.19 37.00 -62.40
C GLU A 4 41.36 35.87 -61.37
N ALA A 5 42.36 35.90 -60.49
CA ALA A 5 42.65 34.73 -59.63
C ALA A 5 42.28 34.87 -58.14
N ARG A 6 41.56 35.93 -57.74
CA ARG A 6 41.17 36.18 -56.33
C ARG A 6 39.67 36.18 -56.04
N ASN A 7 38.83 35.86 -57.03
CA ASN A 7 37.37 36.00 -56.92
C ASN A 7 36.56 34.70 -57.02
N GLU A 8 37.17 33.52 -56.86
CA GLU A 8 36.48 32.22 -56.95
C GLU A 8 36.08 31.58 -55.62
N VAL A 9 36.07 32.34 -54.51
CA VAL A 9 35.48 31.86 -53.24
C VAL A 9 34.51 32.90 -52.71
N ARG A 10 33.33 33.02 -53.34
CA ARG A 10 32.09 33.58 -52.76
C ARG A 10 30.97 33.59 -53.79
N HIS A 11 30.28 32.47 -53.92
CA HIS A 11 28.83 32.36 -54.19
C HIS A 11 28.51 30.90 -54.56
N GLU A 12 28.70 29.98 -53.61
CA GLU A 12 27.77 28.85 -53.58
C GLU A 12 26.45 29.42 -53.06
N ALA A 13 25.50 29.58 -53.98
CA ALA A 13 24.14 29.95 -53.67
C ALA A 13 23.58 28.95 -52.64
N GLN A 14 22.96 29.46 -51.57
CA GLN A 14 22.06 28.66 -50.75
C GLN A 14 21.02 28.06 -51.69
N GLU A 15 21.11 26.75 -51.97
CA GLU A 15 19.99 26.00 -52.53
C GLU A 15 18.88 26.04 -51.47
N ASP A 16 17.89 26.91 -51.70
CA ASP A 16 16.66 26.91 -50.91
C ASP A 16 16.07 25.50 -50.99
N ALA A 17 15.78 24.89 -49.83
CA ALA A 17 15.12 23.59 -49.82
C ALA A 17 13.74 23.75 -50.46
N GLU A 18 13.50 23.10 -51.61
CA GLU A 18 12.21 23.18 -52.29
C GLU A 18 11.29 22.05 -51.82
N ILE A 19 10.11 22.39 -51.28
CA ILE A 19 9.11 21.40 -50.88
C ILE A 19 7.97 21.43 -51.91
N ARG A 20 7.57 20.25 -52.42
CA ARG A 20 6.39 20.12 -53.28
C ARG A 20 5.12 20.02 -52.44
N LEU A 21 4.31 21.06 -52.47
CA LEU A 21 2.96 21.08 -51.89
C LEU A 21 1.94 21.24 -53.02
N ASN A 22 1.00 20.30 -53.14
CA ASN A 22 -0.07 20.30 -54.15
C ASN A 22 0.43 20.54 -55.60
N GLY A 23 1.59 19.96 -55.96
CA GLY A 23 2.16 20.07 -57.31
C GLY A 23 2.87 21.39 -57.63
N ARG A 24 2.98 22.31 -56.67
CA ARG A 24 3.81 23.53 -56.77
C ARG A 24 5.07 23.39 -55.91
N LEU A 25 6.20 23.85 -56.46
CA LEU A 25 7.46 24.00 -55.74
C LEU A 25 7.36 25.28 -54.92
N GLU A 26 7.44 25.16 -53.59
CA GLU A 26 7.55 26.29 -52.68
C GLU A 26 8.96 26.32 -52.06
N SER A 27 9.64 27.47 -52.13
CA SER A 27 10.93 27.71 -51.48
C SER A 27 10.74 27.73 -49.96
N VAL A 28 11.51 26.91 -49.24
CA VAL A 28 11.61 26.98 -47.79
C VAL A 28 12.50 28.18 -47.47
N ASP A 29 11.85 29.27 -47.10
CA ASP A 29 12.49 30.55 -46.77
C ASP A 29 13.44 30.39 -45.56
N GLY A 30 14.74 30.19 -45.84
CA GLY A 30 15.79 29.94 -44.85
C GLY A 30 16.21 31.17 -44.05
N GLY A 31 15.71 32.36 -44.45
CA GLY A 31 16.03 33.68 -43.92
C GLY A 31 17.43 34.18 -44.29
N GLU A 32 17.56 35.48 -44.54
CA GLU A 32 18.84 36.13 -44.90
C GLU A 32 19.73 36.33 -43.67
N ALA A 33 20.97 35.83 -43.69
CA ALA A 33 21.92 36.02 -42.61
C ALA A 33 22.45 37.47 -42.58
N ARG A 34 22.22 38.21 -41.48
CA ARG A 34 22.62 39.61 -41.33
C ARG A 34 23.12 39.92 -39.92
N LEU A 35 24.20 40.68 -39.81
CA LEU A 35 24.66 41.26 -38.54
C LEU A 35 23.88 42.55 -38.26
N ILE A 36 23.17 42.59 -37.13
CA ILE A 36 22.30 43.72 -36.76
C ILE A 36 22.75 44.26 -35.40
N ALA A 37 22.94 45.57 -35.29
CA ALA A 37 23.32 46.22 -34.04
C ALA A 37 22.27 45.97 -32.93
N LEU A 38 22.70 45.65 -31.71
CA LEU A 38 21.82 45.31 -30.59
C LEU A 38 20.74 46.37 -30.32
N ASN A 39 21.08 47.66 -30.43
CA ASN A 39 20.15 48.78 -30.25
C ASN A 39 19.04 48.87 -31.32
N ARG A 40 19.13 48.12 -32.42
CA ARG A 40 18.09 48.02 -33.47
C ARG A 40 17.16 46.82 -33.29
N LEU A 41 17.41 45.98 -32.28
CA LEU A 41 16.64 44.77 -31.99
C LEU A 41 15.65 45.02 -30.85
N HIS A 42 14.42 44.52 -31.01
CA HIS A 42 13.39 44.51 -29.98
C HIS A 42 12.57 43.24 -30.09
N VAL A 43 11.86 42.83 -29.03
CA VAL A 43 11.01 41.63 -29.13
C VAL A 43 9.73 41.96 -29.91
N SER A 44 9.43 41.17 -30.94
CA SER A 44 8.23 41.34 -31.75
C SER A 44 6.97 40.85 -31.02
N ALA A 45 5.82 41.45 -31.33
CA ALA A 45 4.51 40.91 -30.93
C ALA A 45 4.21 39.54 -31.58
N ARG A 46 4.93 39.17 -32.65
CA ARG A 46 4.81 37.89 -33.35
C ARG A 46 5.59 36.74 -32.69
N ASN A 47 6.29 37.00 -31.59
CA ASN A 47 6.92 35.96 -30.79
C ASN A 47 5.85 35.23 -29.96
N VAL A 48 5.65 33.93 -30.23
CA VAL A 48 4.54 33.17 -29.61
C VAL A 48 4.76 32.90 -28.11
N ARG A 49 6.00 33.02 -27.61
CA ARG A 49 6.34 32.79 -26.19
C ARG A 49 5.98 34.01 -25.35
N LYS A 50 4.83 33.95 -24.66
CA LYS A 50 4.31 35.03 -23.80
C LYS A 50 4.89 35.01 -22.37
N VAL A 51 5.09 33.83 -21.79
CA VAL A 51 5.66 33.68 -20.44
C VAL A 51 7.18 33.77 -20.52
N ARG A 52 7.77 34.70 -19.77
CA ARG A 52 9.23 34.91 -19.71
C ARG A 52 9.71 34.75 -18.29
N ASN A 53 10.58 33.76 -18.05
CA ASN A 53 11.26 33.63 -16.76
C ASN A 53 12.57 34.46 -16.79
N PRO A 54 12.69 35.53 -15.99
CA PRO A 54 13.90 36.34 -15.92
C PRO A 54 15.06 35.67 -15.15
N GLU A 55 14.80 34.68 -14.30
CA GLU A 55 15.80 34.08 -13.39
C GLU A 55 16.97 33.43 -14.14
N GLY A 56 16.70 32.84 -15.31
CA GLY A 56 17.74 32.18 -16.13
C GLY A 56 18.54 33.10 -17.05
N ILE A 57 18.25 34.40 -17.07
CA ILE A 57 18.91 35.36 -17.99
C ILE A 57 20.37 35.63 -17.61
N PRO A 58 20.75 35.82 -16.33
CA PRO A 58 22.16 36.03 -15.96
C PRO A 58 23.06 34.85 -16.35
N ALA A 59 22.60 33.61 -16.16
CA ALA A 59 23.36 32.42 -16.55
C ALA A 59 23.55 32.34 -18.07
N LEU A 60 22.49 32.65 -18.85
CA LEU A 60 22.59 32.70 -20.31
C LEU A 60 23.52 33.83 -20.80
N ALA A 61 23.53 34.97 -20.12
CA ALA A 61 24.46 36.07 -20.42
C ALA A 61 25.92 35.65 -20.18
N ALA A 62 26.21 34.93 -19.10
CA ALA A 62 27.54 34.38 -18.84
C ALA A 62 27.96 33.37 -19.93
N MET A 63 27.07 32.47 -20.35
CA MET A 63 27.31 31.52 -21.44
C MET A 63 27.64 32.22 -22.77
N ILE A 64 26.88 33.25 -23.14
CA ILE A 64 27.12 34.03 -24.37
C ILE A 64 28.51 34.70 -24.32
N LEU A 65 28.87 35.27 -23.18
CA LEU A 65 30.18 35.92 -23.02
C LEU A 65 31.32 34.89 -23.09
N SER A 66 31.16 33.74 -22.43
CA SER A 66 32.16 32.68 -22.44
C SER A 66 32.33 32.01 -23.80
N ALA A 67 31.28 31.92 -24.60
CA ALA A 67 31.32 31.40 -25.97
C ALA A 67 31.87 32.42 -26.98
N GLY A 68 32.13 33.66 -26.58
CA GLY A 68 32.58 34.74 -27.46
C GLY A 68 31.46 35.33 -28.34
N GLY A 69 30.19 35.06 -28.06
CA GLY A 69 29.05 35.55 -28.84
C GLY A 69 27.85 34.59 -28.85
N LEU A 70 26.88 34.88 -29.72
CA LEU A 70 25.75 33.99 -29.95
C LEU A 70 26.16 32.81 -30.84
N LEU A 71 26.01 31.58 -30.34
CA LEU A 71 26.17 30.35 -31.14
C LEU A 71 25.04 30.18 -32.15
N ASN A 72 23.80 30.49 -31.73
CA ASN A 72 22.61 30.41 -32.57
C ASN A 72 22.10 31.82 -32.91
N PRO A 73 21.98 32.20 -34.19
CA PRO A 73 21.46 33.50 -34.62
C PRO A 73 20.03 33.76 -34.10
N LEU A 74 19.65 35.04 -33.97
CA LEU A 74 18.28 35.45 -33.67
C LEU A 74 17.42 35.41 -34.95
N ALA A 75 16.20 34.90 -34.88
CA ALA A 75 15.26 35.01 -35.99
C ALA A 75 14.49 36.33 -35.85
N VAL A 76 14.54 37.15 -36.89
CA VAL A 76 13.98 38.51 -36.87
C VAL A 76 13.13 38.78 -38.11
N VAL A 77 12.18 39.69 -37.98
CA VAL A 77 11.43 40.26 -39.12
C VAL A 77 11.63 41.77 -39.16
N PRO A 78 11.61 42.42 -40.34
CA PRO A 78 11.59 43.87 -40.43
C PRO A 78 10.36 44.43 -39.68
N GLU A 79 10.60 45.29 -38.68
CA GLU A 79 9.52 45.84 -37.85
C GLU A 79 9.91 47.23 -37.35
N LYS A 80 9.17 48.26 -37.77
CA LYS A 80 9.49 49.65 -37.45
C LYS A 80 9.03 50.00 -36.03
N ARG A 81 9.98 50.31 -35.15
CA ARG A 81 9.68 50.80 -33.79
C ARG A 81 9.20 52.24 -33.83
N LYS A 82 8.07 52.52 -33.15
CA LYS A 82 7.49 53.88 -33.05
C LYS A 82 8.55 54.86 -32.48
N GLY A 83 8.88 55.89 -33.25
CA GLY A 83 9.89 56.90 -32.89
C GLY A 83 11.32 56.67 -33.40
N SER A 84 11.61 55.51 -34.02
CA SER A 84 12.92 55.28 -34.65
C SER A 84 13.00 55.87 -36.07
N ARG A 85 14.07 56.61 -36.36
CA ARG A 85 14.42 57.08 -37.71
C ARG A 85 15.23 56.04 -38.51
N VAL A 86 15.65 54.96 -37.87
CA VAL A 86 16.48 53.89 -38.43
C VAL A 86 15.67 52.60 -38.54
N GLU A 87 15.97 51.78 -39.53
CA GLU A 87 15.44 50.42 -39.68
C GLU A 87 15.66 49.61 -38.39
N THR A 88 14.59 49.00 -37.88
CA THR A 88 14.60 48.15 -36.69
C THR A 88 14.02 46.78 -37.02
N PHE A 89 14.37 45.79 -36.20
CA PHE A 89 13.98 44.41 -36.42
C PHE A 89 13.33 43.83 -35.16
N GLY A 90 12.20 43.15 -35.37
CA GLY A 90 11.45 42.47 -34.33
C GLY A 90 11.93 41.01 -34.20
N VAL A 91 12.45 40.64 -33.05
CA VAL A 91 12.89 39.27 -32.72
C VAL A 91 11.67 38.38 -32.54
N VAL A 92 11.47 37.45 -33.46
CA VAL A 92 10.37 36.47 -33.46
C VAL A 92 10.76 35.15 -32.79
N ALA A 93 12.05 34.77 -32.82
CA ALA A 93 12.60 33.64 -32.05
C ALA A 93 13.98 33.99 -31.46
N GLY A 94 14.28 33.48 -30.27
CA GLY A 94 15.48 33.86 -29.50
C GLY A 94 15.30 35.00 -28.48
N GLY A 95 14.07 35.24 -28.01
CA GLY A 95 13.79 36.33 -27.05
C GLY A 95 14.60 36.28 -25.74
N ARG A 96 14.91 35.08 -25.22
CA ARG A 96 15.80 34.91 -24.05
C ARG A 96 17.24 35.34 -24.34
N ARG A 97 17.75 35.03 -25.54
CA ARG A 97 19.10 35.41 -26.01
C ARG A 97 19.20 36.93 -26.18
N LEU A 98 18.16 37.57 -26.72
CA LEU A 98 18.09 39.05 -26.76
C LEU A 98 18.12 39.66 -25.35
N ALA A 99 17.33 39.13 -24.41
CA ALA A 99 17.32 39.61 -23.03
C ALA A 99 18.67 39.44 -22.32
N ALA A 100 19.39 38.35 -22.60
CA ALA A 100 20.75 38.13 -22.09
C ALA A 100 21.77 39.13 -22.66
N LEU A 101 21.70 39.46 -23.95
CA LEU A 101 22.52 40.51 -24.55
C LEU A 101 22.21 41.90 -23.98
N GLN A 102 20.92 42.20 -23.76
CA GLN A 102 20.50 43.44 -23.09
C GLN A 102 20.98 43.51 -21.64
N TYR A 103 20.99 42.38 -20.93
CA TYR A 103 21.55 42.27 -19.58
C TYR A 103 23.07 42.55 -19.58
N LEU A 104 23.81 42.01 -20.55
CA LEU A 104 25.24 42.30 -20.73
C LEU A 104 25.49 43.79 -21.02
N PHE A 105 24.67 44.40 -21.87
CA PHE A 105 24.74 45.84 -22.17
C PHE A 105 24.48 46.69 -20.91
N ALA A 106 23.43 46.37 -20.15
CA ALA A 106 23.10 47.08 -18.92
C ALA A 106 24.22 47.00 -17.86
N ARG A 107 25.03 45.93 -17.89
CA ARG A 107 26.22 45.76 -17.03
C ARG A 107 27.52 46.29 -17.64
N GLY A 108 27.47 46.96 -18.79
CA GLY A 108 28.64 47.51 -19.48
C GLY A 108 29.62 46.45 -20.01
N LYS A 109 29.17 45.21 -20.21
CA LYS A 109 30.00 44.11 -20.73
C LYS A 109 30.06 44.06 -22.26
N VAL A 110 29.06 44.63 -22.94
CA VAL A 110 29.01 44.79 -24.39
C VAL A 110 28.46 46.17 -24.74
N PRO A 111 28.87 46.79 -25.87
CA PRO A 111 28.34 48.08 -26.29
C PRO A 111 26.94 47.97 -26.92
N ALA A 112 26.22 49.09 -27.01
CA ALA A 112 24.85 49.15 -27.54
C ALA A 112 24.74 48.80 -29.03
N ASP A 113 25.83 48.98 -29.77
CA ASP A 113 25.94 48.76 -31.22
C ASP A 113 26.64 47.44 -31.57
N VAL A 114 26.88 46.57 -30.57
CA VAL A 114 27.49 45.26 -30.80
C VAL A 114 26.76 44.51 -31.94
N PRO A 115 27.48 44.01 -32.96
CA PRO A 115 26.87 43.29 -34.06
C PRO A 115 26.32 41.94 -33.56
N VAL A 116 25.02 41.72 -33.74
CA VAL A 116 24.32 40.49 -33.34
C VAL A 116 23.97 39.68 -34.58
N SER A 117 24.36 38.40 -34.59
CA SER A 117 24.02 37.46 -35.66
C SER A 117 22.51 37.20 -35.71
N CYS A 118 21.88 37.54 -36.83
CA CYS A 118 20.45 37.40 -37.06
C CYS A 118 20.16 36.70 -38.40
N ARG A 119 19.01 36.02 -38.50
CA ARG A 119 18.38 35.60 -39.75
C ARG A 119 17.10 36.42 -39.96
N VAL A 120 17.03 37.13 -41.08
CA VAL A 120 15.92 38.03 -41.41
C VAL A 120 14.92 37.26 -42.27
N PHE A 121 13.67 37.21 -41.81
CA PHE A 121 12.55 36.57 -42.50
C PHE A 121 11.51 37.62 -42.93
N PRO A 122 10.68 37.32 -43.94
CA PRO A 122 9.51 38.12 -44.25
C PRO A 122 8.54 38.23 -43.07
N VAL A 123 7.85 39.36 -42.98
CA VAL A 123 6.94 39.68 -41.87
C VAL A 123 5.81 38.65 -41.72
N GLY A 124 5.34 38.07 -42.83
CA GLY A 124 4.28 37.05 -42.85
C GLY A 124 4.67 35.72 -42.20
N SER A 125 5.95 35.36 -42.23
CA SER A 125 6.47 34.08 -41.72
C SER A 125 6.76 34.10 -40.22
N GLY A 126 6.71 35.27 -39.57
CA GLY A 126 7.21 35.48 -38.21
C GLY A 126 6.57 34.58 -37.13
N VAL A 127 5.27 34.31 -37.20
CA VAL A 127 4.57 33.44 -36.23
C VAL A 127 4.96 31.97 -36.44
N GLY A 128 5.02 31.51 -37.70
CA GLY A 128 5.40 30.13 -38.05
C GLY A 128 6.82 29.82 -37.59
N ILE A 129 7.78 30.69 -37.89
CA ILE A 129 9.18 30.54 -37.47
C ILE A 129 9.32 30.51 -35.94
N SER A 130 8.55 31.36 -35.24
CA SER A 130 8.53 31.37 -33.77
C SER A 130 8.01 30.05 -33.19
N LEU A 131 6.95 29.47 -33.78
CA LEU A 131 6.39 28.19 -33.33
C LEU A 131 7.36 27.03 -33.61
N THR A 132 7.92 26.96 -34.82
CA THR A 132 8.86 25.90 -35.22
C THR A 132 10.10 25.88 -34.34
N GLU A 133 10.70 27.05 -34.03
CA GLU A 133 11.88 27.11 -33.14
C GLU A 133 11.59 26.64 -31.72
N ASN A 134 10.40 26.95 -31.19
CA ASN A 134 10.02 26.53 -29.85
C ASN A 134 9.63 25.05 -29.79
N ALA A 135 9.01 24.50 -30.84
CA ALA A 135 8.55 23.12 -30.89
C ALA A 135 9.68 22.10 -31.15
N SER A 136 10.74 22.51 -31.88
CA SER A 136 11.82 21.62 -32.32
C SER A 136 12.97 21.50 -31.31
N GLN A 137 12.90 22.19 -30.17
CA GLN A 137 13.96 22.17 -29.16
C GLN A 137 13.81 20.97 -28.22
N GLU A 138 14.47 19.87 -28.56
CA GLU A 138 14.74 18.79 -27.59
C GLU A 138 15.96 19.15 -26.75
N GLY A 139 15.77 19.19 -25.43
CA GLY A 139 16.87 19.42 -24.50
C GLY A 139 17.84 18.23 -24.49
N MET A 140 19.14 18.51 -24.41
CA MET A 140 20.16 17.48 -24.18
C MET A 140 19.81 16.66 -22.94
N HIS A 141 19.88 15.33 -23.05
CA HIS A 141 19.60 14.44 -21.93
C HIS A 141 20.54 14.75 -20.75
N PRO A 142 20.06 14.76 -19.50
CA PRO A 142 20.92 15.07 -18.35
C PRO A 142 22.16 14.18 -18.24
N ALA A 143 22.08 12.90 -18.61
CA ALA A 143 23.24 11.99 -18.66
C ALA A 143 24.35 12.50 -19.59
N ASP A 144 24.00 12.99 -20.77
CA ASP A 144 24.97 13.49 -21.75
C ASP A 144 25.59 14.80 -21.27
N GLN A 145 24.83 15.60 -20.51
CA GLN A 145 25.41 16.73 -19.79
C GLN A 145 26.48 16.25 -18.81
N LEU A 146 26.20 15.26 -17.95
CA LEU A 146 27.17 14.75 -16.96
C LEU A 146 28.49 14.30 -17.62
N GLU A 147 28.42 13.57 -18.72
CA GLU A 147 29.61 13.17 -19.49
C GLU A 147 30.36 14.35 -20.11
N ALA A 148 29.65 15.35 -20.63
CA ALA A 148 30.26 16.57 -21.15
C ALA A 148 31.06 17.31 -20.07
N PHE A 149 30.55 17.40 -18.83
CA PHE A 149 31.27 17.99 -17.69
C PHE A 149 32.55 17.20 -17.37
N LYS A 150 32.50 15.86 -17.39
CA LYS A 150 33.67 14.99 -17.17
C LYS A 150 34.73 15.20 -18.27
N ARG A 151 34.30 15.32 -19.53
CA ARG A 151 35.20 15.57 -20.67
C ARG A 151 35.89 16.93 -20.56
N LEU A 152 35.18 17.97 -20.14
CA LEU A 152 35.76 19.30 -19.94
C LEU A 152 36.86 19.31 -18.87
N VAL A 153 36.72 18.52 -17.80
CA VAL A 153 37.77 18.33 -16.79
C VAL A 153 38.94 17.54 -17.37
N ALA A 154 38.69 16.50 -18.17
CA ALA A 154 39.74 15.75 -18.85
C ALA A 154 40.53 16.61 -19.87
N GLU A 155 39.89 17.62 -20.46
CA GLU A 155 40.52 18.66 -21.30
C GLU A 155 41.30 19.72 -20.50
N GLY A 156 41.40 19.56 -19.16
CA GLY A 156 42.21 20.41 -18.29
C GLY A 156 41.49 21.65 -17.74
N LYS A 157 40.17 21.79 -17.93
CA LYS A 157 39.41 22.92 -17.36
C LYS A 157 39.16 22.70 -15.87
N SER A 158 39.35 23.75 -15.07
CA SER A 158 39.02 23.69 -13.64
C SER A 158 37.51 23.78 -13.40
N ILE A 159 37.06 23.27 -12.25
CA ILE A 159 35.66 23.36 -11.80
C ILE A 159 35.14 24.81 -11.85
N GLY A 160 35.96 25.78 -11.42
CA GLY A 160 35.61 27.20 -11.45
C GLY A 160 35.46 27.76 -12.87
N GLN A 161 36.32 27.35 -13.81
CA GLN A 161 36.21 27.74 -15.22
C GLN A 161 34.94 27.18 -15.87
N ILE A 162 34.61 25.92 -15.57
CA ILE A 162 33.38 25.28 -16.05
C ILE A 162 32.16 25.97 -15.45
N ALA A 163 32.14 26.23 -14.14
CA ALA A 163 31.06 26.93 -13.47
C ALA A 163 30.77 28.30 -14.10
N ALA A 164 31.82 29.09 -14.36
CA ALA A 164 31.71 30.38 -15.02
C ALA A 164 31.19 30.26 -16.46
N ALA A 165 31.68 29.28 -17.23
CA ALA A 165 31.29 29.08 -18.62
C ALA A 165 29.81 28.70 -18.78
N PHE A 166 29.27 27.90 -17.86
CA PHE A 166 27.87 27.42 -17.91
C PHE A 166 26.90 28.26 -17.05
N GLY A 167 27.39 29.27 -16.33
CA GLY A 167 26.57 30.11 -15.46
C GLY A 167 25.95 29.36 -14.27
N VAL A 168 26.69 28.39 -13.70
CA VAL A 168 26.28 27.58 -12.53
C VAL A 168 27.28 27.76 -11.39
N SER A 169 26.97 27.29 -10.17
CA SER A 169 27.91 27.33 -9.05
C SER A 169 28.99 26.23 -9.14
N PRO A 170 30.20 26.43 -8.57
CA PRO A 170 31.22 25.37 -8.47
C PRO A 170 30.69 24.08 -7.84
N LEU A 171 29.89 24.20 -6.77
CA LEU A 171 29.22 23.07 -6.13
C LEU A 171 28.29 22.30 -7.09
N THR A 172 27.62 22.99 -8.01
CA THR A 172 26.79 22.33 -9.04
C THR A 172 27.65 21.51 -9.99
N VAL A 173 28.83 22.01 -10.36
CA VAL A 173 29.80 21.30 -11.19
C VAL A 173 30.33 20.08 -10.47
N GLU A 174 30.72 20.21 -9.20
CA GLU A 174 31.17 19.09 -8.36
C GLU A 174 30.13 17.98 -8.25
N ARG A 175 28.87 18.34 -7.96
CA ARG A 175 27.76 17.38 -7.89
C ARG A 175 27.56 16.63 -9.21
N ARG A 176 27.68 17.31 -10.35
CA ARG A 176 27.58 16.70 -11.69
C ARG A 176 28.76 15.76 -11.97
N LEU A 177 29.97 16.17 -11.61
CA LEU A 177 31.16 15.32 -11.76
C LEU A 177 31.08 14.07 -10.88
N ARG A 178 30.51 14.18 -9.68
CA ARG A 178 30.27 13.03 -8.79
C ARG A 178 29.35 12.01 -9.46
N LEU A 179 28.22 12.46 -10.01
CA LEU A 179 27.29 11.59 -10.74
C LEU A 179 27.90 11.02 -12.02
N ALA A 180 28.74 11.79 -12.73
CA ALA A 180 29.47 11.33 -13.93
C ALA A 180 30.57 10.29 -13.62
N SER A 181 30.90 10.10 -12.34
CA SER A 181 31.94 9.18 -11.87
C SER A 181 31.38 7.87 -11.33
N LEU A 182 30.05 7.72 -11.31
CA LEU A 182 29.38 6.44 -11.03
C LEU A 182 29.79 5.35 -12.02
N ALA A 183 29.57 4.08 -11.64
CA ALA A 183 29.79 2.95 -12.53
C ALA A 183 29.06 3.16 -13.88
N PRO A 184 29.70 2.84 -15.04
CA PRO A 184 29.16 3.19 -16.36
C PRO A 184 27.72 2.73 -16.61
N VAL A 185 27.34 1.57 -16.06
CA VAL A 185 25.99 1.00 -16.17
C VAL A 185 24.88 1.96 -15.72
N PHE A 186 25.14 2.82 -14.73
CA PHE A 186 24.12 3.72 -14.19
C PHE A 186 23.81 4.89 -15.10
N LEU A 187 24.77 5.38 -15.88
CA LEU A 187 24.52 6.41 -16.89
C LEU A 187 23.66 5.84 -18.04
N ASP A 188 23.94 4.60 -18.46
CA ASP A 188 23.16 3.93 -19.50
C ASP A 188 21.74 3.61 -19.03
N LEU A 189 21.57 3.13 -17.80
CA LEU A 189 20.25 2.95 -17.19
C LEU A 189 19.48 4.26 -17.09
N TYR A 190 20.18 5.38 -16.84
CA TYR A 190 19.54 6.69 -16.72
C TYR A 190 19.03 7.19 -18.07
N ARG A 191 19.79 6.96 -19.16
CA ARG A 191 19.37 7.28 -20.54
C ARG A 191 18.07 6.58 -20.93
N VAL A 192 17.90 5.33 -20.51
CA VAL A 192 16.69 4.53 -20.84
C VAL A 192 15.59 4.64 -19.77
N GLY A 193 15.74 5.52 -18.78
CA GLY A 193 14.73 5.77 -17.75
C GLY A 193 14.52 4.63 -16.75
N LYS A 194 15.51 3.75 -16.56
CA LYS A 194 15.46 2.60 -15.63
C LYS A 194 16.04 2.88 -14.24
N ILE A 195 16.67 4.05 -14.07
CA ILE A 195 17.15 4.58 -12.78
C ILE A 195 16.77 6.06 -12.71
N GLU A 196 16.46 6.55 -11.52
CA GLU A 196 16.10 7.93 -11.26
C GLU A 196 17.28 8.70 -10.66
N LEU A 197 17.26 10.03 -10.78
CA LEU A 197 18.32 10.90 -10.27
C LEU A 197 18.57 10.71 -8.77
N GLY A 198 17.53 10.53 -7.96
CA GLY A 198 17.65 10.31 -6.52
C GLY A 198 18.39 9.01 -6.18
N GLN A 199 18.19 7.96 -6.97
CA GLN A 199 18.89 6.67 -6.79
C GLN A 199 20.37 6.81 -7.16
N MET A 200 20.68 7.52 -8.25
CA MET A 200 22.07 7.83 -8.62
C MET A 200 22.78 8.67 -7.55
N GLN A 201 22.08 9.64 -6.94
CA GLN A 201 22.61 10.43 -5.83
C GLN A 201 22.93 9.58 -4.60
N ALA A 202 22.10 8.58 -4.29
CA ALA A 202 22.36 7.64 -3.20
C ALA A 202 23.59 6.75 -3.49
N LEU A 203 23.70 6.21 -4.71
CA LEU A 203 24.87 5.42 -5.14
C LEU A 203 26.16 6.24 -5.10
N ALA A 204 26.08 7.54 -5.34
CA ALA A 204 27.21 8.46 -5.32
C ALA A 204 27.79 8.72 -3.92
N LEU A 205 27.24 8.14 -2.85
CA LEU A 205 27.80 8.20 -1.50
C LEU A 205 29.16 7.50 -1.40
N THR A 206 29.38 6.42 -2.15
CA THR A 206 30.66 5.71 -2.24
C THR A 206 31.37 6.00 -3.57
N ASP A 207 32.69 5.99 -3.56
CA ASP A 207 33.52 6.06 -4.78
C ASP A 207 33.82 4.67 -5.38
N ASP A 208 33.52 3.59 -4.65
CA ASP A 208 33.73 2.23 -5.11
C ASP A 208 32.64 1.81 -6.10
N GLN A 209 33.00 1.78 -7.38
CA GLN A 209 32.10 1.39 -8.47
C GLN A 209 31.63 -0.07 -8.37
N ALA A 210 32.44 -0.97 -7.80
CA ALA A 210 32.03 -2.37 -7.60
C ALA A 210 30.98 -2.46 -6.49
N GLN A 211 31.17 -1.72 -5.39
CA GLN A 211 30.19 -1.63 -4.30
C GLN A 211 28.86 -1.02 -4.78
N GLN A 212 28.90 0.01 -5.63
CA GLN A 212 27.70 0.60 -6.23
C GLN A 212 26.87 -0.43 -7.01
N VAL A 213 27.53 -1.22 -7.87
CA VAL A 213 26.88 -2.28 -8.67
C VAL A 213 26.35 -3.38 -7.76
N GLN A 214 27.13 -3.81 -6.77
CA GLN A 214 26.72 -4.83 -5.81
C GLN A 214 25.47 -4.42 -5.02
N VAL A 215 25.41 -3.20 -4.49
CA VAL A 215 24.23 -2.70 -3.76
C VAL A 215 23.01 -2.61 -4.68
N TRP A 216 23.20 -2.19 -5.92
CA TRP A 216 22.12 -2.12 -6.91
C TRP A 216 21.58 -3.50 -7.27
N GLU A 217 22.44 -4.48 -7.49
CA GLU A 217 22.07 -5.85 -7.84
C GLU A 217 21.47 -6.63 -6.66
N ALA A 218 21.92 -6.35 -5.43
CA ALA A 218 21.37 -6.95 -4.21
C ALA A 218 19.91 -6.56 -3.95
N LEU A 219 19.45 -5.42 -4.48
CA LEU A 219 18.09 -4.94 -4.30
C LEU A 219 17.18 -5.33 -5.47
N PRO A 220 15.99 -5.93 -5.22
CA PRO A 220 14.99 -6.12 -6.26
C PRO A 220 14.42 -4.77 -6.70
N ASN A 221 13.92 -4.68 -7.94
CA ASN A 221 13.51 -3.41 -8.57
C ASN A 221 12.57 -2.54 -7.70
N TYR A 222 11.63 -3.15 -6.98
CA TYR A 222 10.66 -2.44 -6.12
C TYR A 222 11.25 -1.91 -4.79
N GLN A 223 12.45 -2.34 -4.41
CA GLN A 223 13.15 -1.89 -3.19
C GLN A 223 14.29 -0.91 -3.46
N ARG A 224 14.61 -0.60 -4.73
CA ARG A 224 15.68 0.33 -5.13
C ARG A 224 15.35 1.79 -4.85
N SER A 225 14.74 2.14 -3.72
CA SER A 225 14.55 3.54 -3.34
C SER A 225 15.89 4.18 -2.95
N ALA A 226 16.02 5.49 -3.12
CA ALA A 226 17.21 6.23 -2.67
C ALA A 226 17.48 6.02 -1.17
N HIS A 227 16.43 5.85 -0.36
CA HIS A 227 16.51 5.55 1.06
C HIS A 227 17.17 4.20 1.34
N HIS A 228 16.71 3.11 0.73
CA HIS A 228 17.30 1.78 0.96
C HIS A 228 18.73 1.68 0.43
N ILE A 229 19.03 2.29 -0.72
CA ILE A 229 20.39 2.35 -1.27
C ILE A 229 21.31 3.09 -0.28
N THR A 230 20.86 4.23 0.26
CA THR A 230 21.61 4.98 1.28
C THR A 230 21.81 4.15 2.54
N GLN A 231 20.79 3.43 3.00
CA GLN A 231 20.85 2.61 4.20
C GLN A 231 21.87 1.48 4.08
N LEU A 232 21.98 0.84 2.90
CA LEU A 232 22.98 -0.19 2.65
C LEU A 232 24.40 0.39 2.56
N LEU A 233 24.57 1.54 1.91
CA LEU A 233 25.87 2.19 1.77
C LEU A 233 26.40 2.86 3.04
N THR A 234 25.54 3.16 4.02
CA THR A 234 25.92 3.90 5.24
C THR A 234 25.98 3.05 6.52
N ARG A 235 25.63 1.76 6.48
CA ARG A 235 25.76 0.86 7.63
C ARG A 235 27.18 0.28 7.75
N GLU A 236 28.08 1.00 8.41
CA GLU A 236 29.45 0.53 8.68
C GLU A 236 29.57 -0.40 9.91
N GLU A 237 28.65 -0.35 10.88
CA GLU A 237 28.67 -1.23 12.05
C GLU A 237 27.25 -1.65 12.49
N VAL A 238 27.02 -2.96 12.65
CA VAL A 238 25.74 -3.54 13.11
C VAL A 238 25.87 -3.99 14.56
N ARG A 239 24.96 -3.59 15.46
CA ARG A 239 25.01 -4.06 16.85
C ARG A 239 24.73 -5.57 16.91
N ALA A 240 25.44 -6.28 17.79
CA ALA A 240 25.22 -7.71 18.04
C ALA A 240 23.78 -8.03 18.51
N SER A 241 23.07 -7.04 19.07
CA SER A 241 21.68 -7.15 19.48
C SER A 241 20.64 -6.97 18.37
N GLU A 242 21.05 -6.58 17.15
CA GLU A 242 20.13 -6.43 16.03
C GLU A 242 19.55 -7.79 15.60
N PRO A 243 18.29 -7.84 15.12
CA PRO A 243 17.64 -9.10 14.74
C PRO A 243 18.43 -9.90 13.70
N VAL A 244 19.05 -9.23 12.74
CA VAL A 244 19.87 -9.86 11.70
C VAL A 244 21.16 -10.48 12.27
N ALA A 245 21.77 -9.86 13.29
CA ALA A 245 22.96 -10.39 13.96
C ALA A 245 22.62 -11.64 14.79
N ARG A 246 21.49 -11.61 15.50
CA ARG A 246 20.96 -12.77 16.23
C ARG A 246 20.60 -13.91 15.30
N PHE A 247 19.94 -13.60 14.18
CA PHE A 247 19.50 -14.60 13.19
C PHE A 247 20.66 -15.33 12.54
N VAL A 248 21.74 -14.63 12.17
CA VAL A 248 22.95 -15.27 11.64
C VAL A 248 23.69 -16.02 12.74
N GLY A 249 23.81 -15.40 13.92
CA GLY A 249 24.61 -15.90 15.03
C GLY A 249 26.05 -15.38 14.96
N LEU A 250 26.59 -14.97 16.11
CA LEU A 250 27.93 -14.36 16.19
C LEU A 250 29.05 -15.33 15.78
N GLU A 251 28.92 -16.61 16.10
CA GLU A 251 29.89 -17.63 15.73
C GLU A 251 29.94 -17.85 14.22
N ALA A 252 28.78 -17.94 13.56
CA ALA A 252 28.68 -18.10 12.11
C ALA A 252 29.27 -16.88 11.38
N TYR A 253 29.01 -15.67 11.90
CA TYR A 253 29.59 -14.44 11.37
C TYR A 253 31.12 -14.41 11.50
N ARG A 254 31.68 -14.79 12.65
CA ARG A 254 33.14 -14.89 12.84
C ARG A 254 33.77 -15.99 11.98
N ALA A 255 33.12 -17.15 11.86
CA ALA A 255 33.58 -18.25 11.03
C ALA A 255 33.67 -17.88 9.54
N ALA A 256 32.81 -16.98 9.09
CA ALA A 256 32.85 -16.42 7.73
C ALA A 256 33.88 -15.28 7.55
N GLY A 257 34.73 -15.02 8.55
CA GLY A 257 35.76 -13.99 8.53
C GLY A 257 35.32 -12.61 9.06
N GLY A 258 34.12 -12.52 9.65
CA GLY A 258 33.58 -11.27 10.17
C GLY A 258 34.31 -10.76 11.41
N VAL A 259 34.72 -9.49 11.39
CA VAL A 259 35.38 -8.83 12.51
C VAL A 259 34.35 -8.20 13.44
N MET A 260 34.56 -8.35 14.74
CA MET A 260 33.75 -7.74 15.79
C MET A 260 34.58 -6.77 16.63
N ARG A 261 33.98 -5.62 16.94
CA ARG A 261 34.49 -4.68 17.93
C ARG A 261 33.72 -4.86 19.23
N ALA A 262 34.42 -5.17 20.31
CA ALA A 262 33.81 -5.28 21.63
C ALA A 262 33.30 -3.90 22.10
N ASP A 263 32.10 -3.88 22.67
CA ASP A 263 31.63 -2.70 23.39
C ASP A 263 32.15 -2.76 24.83
N LEU A 264 33.07 -1.85 25.18
CA LEU A 264 33.76 -1.83 26.46
C LEU A 264 32.83 -1.55 27.66
N PHE A 265 31.57 -1.21 27.42
CA PHE A 265 30.57 -0.90 28.44
C PHE A 265 29.33 -1.80 28.42
N ALA A 266 29.26 -2.78 27.51
CA ALA A 266 28.13 -3.69 27.43
C ALA A 266 28.27 -4.88 28.41
N GLN A 267 27.15 -5.30 29.01
CA GLN A 267 27.08 -6.55 29.77
C GLN A 267 26.72 -7.72 28.82
N GLY A 268 27.55 -8.76 28.75
CA GLY A 268 27.35 -9.96 27.90
C GLY A 268 28.12 -9.93 26.57
N ASP A 269 27.65 -10.68 25.54
CA ASP A 269 28.20 -10.71 24.17
C ASP A 269 27.92 -9.41 23.37
N GLY A 270 28.01 -8.26 24.04
CA GLY A 270 27.80 -6.94 23.45
C GLY A 270 28.96 -6.51 22.55
N GLY A 271 28.63 -5.91 21.41
CA GLY A 271 29.61 -5.42 20.45
C GLY A 271 29.00 -5.01 19.12
N PHE A 272 29.87 -4.60 18.21
CA PHE A 272 29.55 -4.12 16.88
C PHE A 272 30.21 -5.02 15.83
N LEU A 273 29.41 -5.53 14.89
CA LEU A 273 29.84 -6.27 13.73
C LEU A 273 30.25 -5.26 12.66
N GLN A 274 31.51 -5.29 12.23
CA GLN A 274 32.08 -4.25 11.35
C GLN A 274 31.78 -4.45 9.86
N ASP A 275 31.27 -5.62 9.47
CA ASP A 275 30.96 -5.94 8.08
C ASP A 275 29.47 -6.28 7.96
N GLY A 276 28.67 -5.22 7.80
CA GLY A 276 27.22 -5.35 7.61
C GLY A 276 26.84 -6.09 6.32
N ASP A 277 27.69 -6.04 5.30
CA ASP A 277 27.47 -6.70 4.01
C ASP A 277 27.67 -8.22 4.12
N LEU A 278 28.75 -8.65 4.79
CA LEU A 278 28.94 -10.05 5.14
C LEU A 278 27.76 -10.57 5.96
N LEU A 279 27.32 -9.79 6.95
CA LEU A 279 26.19 -10.18 7.80
C LEU A 279 24.89 -10.36 6.99
N ASN A 280 24.57 -9.40 6.12
CA ASN A 280 23.39 -9.49 5.25
C ASN A 280 23.47 -10.67 4.26
N ARG A 281 24.66 -10.94 3.70
CA ARG A 281 24.86 -12.10 2.81
C ARG A 281 24.64 -13.43 3.53
N LEU A 282 25.16 -13.57 4.75
CA LEU A 282 24.96 -14.78 5.57
C LEU A 282 23.49 -14.96 5.94
N ALA A 283 22.80 -13.87 6.31
CA ALA A 283 21.37 -13.90 6.63
C ALA A 283 20.54 -14.33 5.41
N LEU A 284 20.77 -13.70 4.26
CA LEU A 284 20.06 -14.03 3.02
C LEU A 284 20.33 -15.48 2.60
N ARG A 285 21.58 -15.94 2.70
CA ARG A 285 21.94 -17.33 2.37
C ARG A 285 21.20 -18.31 3.28
N LYS A 286 21.18 -18.06 4.59
CA LYS A 286 20.48 -18.89 5.57
C LYS A 286 18.97 -18.95 5.31
N LEU A 287 18.36 -17.84 4.90
CA LEU A 287 16.96 -17.80 4.48
C LEU A 287 16.73 -18.58 3.18
N GLU A 288 17.60 -18.42 2.20
CA GLU A 288 17.51 -19.08 0.90
C GLU A 288 17.65 -20.60 1.01
N ASP A 289 18.57 -21.07 1.85
CA ASP A 289 18.73 -22.51 2.13
C ASP A 289 17.44 -23.10 2.73
N ARG A 290 16.71 -22.34 3.56
CA ARG A 290 15.40 -22.75 4.10
C ARG A 290 14.29 -22.64 3.05
N ALA A 291 14.30 -21.62 2.20
CA ALA A 291 13.35 -21.49 1.10
C ALA A 291 13.49 -22.64 0.09
N GLU A 292 14.71 -23.09 -0.20
CA GLU A 292 14.98 -24.21 -1.10
C GLU A 292 14.37 -25.52 -0.57
N GLN A 293 14.36 -25.73 0.75
CA GLN A 293 13.69 -26.89 1.36
C GLN A 293 12.20 -26.90 1.06
N TYR A 294 11.55 -25.73 1.05
CA TYR A 294 10.14 -25.61 0.68
C TYR A 294 9.91 -25.82 -0.82
N ARG A 295 10.82 -25.36 -1.69
CA ARG A 295 10.73 -25.68 -3.14
C ARG A 295 10.86 -27.18 -3.38
N ALA A 296 11.81 -27.83 -2.71
CA ALA A 296 12.01 -29.27 -2.78
C ALA A 296 10.79 -30.05 -2.22
N ALA A 297 10.06 -29.48 -1.26
CA ALA A 297 8.83 -30.03 -0.72
C ALA A 297 7.58 -29.84 -1.62
N GLY A 298 7.74 -29.23 -2.81
CA GLY A 298 6.69 -29.17 -3.83
C GLY A 298 5.84 -27.90 -3.84
N TRP A 299 6.21 -26.87 -3.06
CA TRP A 299 5.55 -25.57 -3.10
C TRP A 299 5.77 -24.86 -4.44
N LYS A 300 4.73 -24.21 -4.99
CA LYS A 300 4.78 -23.50 -6.28
C LYS A 300 5.92 -22.50 -6.36
N TRP A 301 6.16 -21.79 -5.26
CA TRP A 301 7.28 -20.88 -5.10
C TRP A 301 7.64 -20.76 -3.61
N ALA A 302 8.91 -20.48 -3.34
CA ALA A 302 9.36 -20.05 -2.02
C ALA A 302 10.33 -18.87 -2.17
N GLU A 303 10.20 -17.87 -1.31
CA GLU A 303 11.00 -16.63 -1.36
C GLU A 303 11.67 -16.36 -0.02
N ALA A 304 12.98 -16.09 -0.05
CA ALA A 304 13.71 -15.54 1.08
C ALA A 304 13.55 -14.02 1.12
N ARG A 305 13.15 -13.46 2.27
CA ARG A 305 13.02 -12.02 2.47
C ARG A 305 13.68 -11.57 3.78
N MET A 306 14.54 -10.56 3.69
CA MET A 306 15.21 -9.95 4.87
C MET A 306 14.24 -9.26 5.83
N ALA A 307 13.07 -8.87 5.33
CA ALA A 307 11.97 -8.38 6.13
C ALA A 307 10.65 -8.76 5.45
N PHE A 308 9.74 -9.35 6.22
CA PHE A 308 8.41 -9.69 5.73
C PHE A 308 7.39 -9.54 6.84
N SER A 309 6.24 -8.97 6.49
CA SER A 309 5.09 -8.89 7.37
C SER A 309 3.91 -9.60 6.70
N PRO A 310 3.36 -10.67 7.31
CA PRO A 310 2.26 -11.44 6.73
C PRO A 310 0.93 -10.66 6.64
N TYR A 311 0.90 -9.43 7.17
CA TYR A 311 -0.31 -8.62 7.34
C TYR A 311 -0.47 -7.51 6.28
N THR A 312 0.46 -7.38 5.33
CA THR A 312 0.44 -6.31 4.30
C THR A 312 -0.64 -6.47 3.23
N GLY A 313 -1.33 -7.62 3.19
CA GLY A 313 -2.34 -7.92 2.16
C GLY A 313 -1.74 -8.10 0.76
N GLU A 314 -0.42 -8.29 0.66
CA GLU A 314 0.29 -8.52 -0.59
C GLU A 314 -0.15 -9.83 -1.29
N PHE A 315 -0.53 -10.82 -0.49
CA PHE A 315 -0.90 -12.17 -0.93
C PHE A 315 -2.32 -12.56 -0.48
N GLY A 316 -3.01 -13.37 -1.29
CA GLY A 316 -4.15 -14.18 -0.84
C GLY A 316 -3.67 -15.36 0.00
N ARG A 317 -4.60 -16.14 0.58
CA ARG A 317 -4.25 -17.30 1.41
C ARG A 317 -5.02 -18.57 1.04
N VAL A 318 -4.33 -19.69 1.17
CA VAL A 318 -4.89 -21.05 1.21
C VAL A 318 -4.43 -21.67 2.52
N LEU A 319 -5.32 -22.38 3.20
CA LEU A 319 -5.04 -23.05 4.46
C LEU A 319 -4.72 -24.54 4.20
N PRO A 320 -3.93 -25.19 5.08
CA PRO A 320 -3.80 -26.64 5.04
C PRO A 320 -5.16 -27.29 5.30
N GLY A 321 -5.37 -28.48 4.76
CA GLY A 321 -6.53 -29.30 5.08
C GLY A 321 -6.23 -30.18 6.28
N ALA A 322 -7.27 -30.61 7.01
CA ALA A 322 -7.11 -31.66 8.01
C ALA A 322 -7.16 -33.03 7.33
N ARG A 323 -6.14 -33.87 7.53
CA ARG A 323 -6.25 -35.31 7.21
C ARG A 323 -7.05 -36.02 8.30
N GLU A 324 -7.65 -37.15 7.95
CA GLU A 324 -8.25 -38.01 8.97
C GLU A 324 -7.14 -38.58 9.89
N PRO A 325 -7.33 -38.51 11.23
CA PRO A 325 -6.44 -39.19 12.16
C PRO A 325 -6.48 -40.71 11.90
N SER A 326 -5.33 -41.37 12.05
CA SER A 326 -5.31 -42.84 12.05
C SER A 326 -6.11 -43.40 13.24
N PRO A 327 -6.56 -44.66 13.20
CA PRO A 327 -7.30 -45.25 14.32
C PRO A 327 -6.57 -45.18 15.67
N GLU A 328 -5.23 -45.21 15.66
CA GLU A 328 -4.40 -45.08 16.86
C GLU A 328 -4.36 -43.62 17.36
N GLU A 329 -4.17 -42.65 16.46
CA GLU A 329 -4.19 -41.22 16.79
C GLU A 329 -5.58 -40.76 17.26
N HIS A 330 -6.65 -41.28 16.65
CA HIS A 330 -8.03 -40.98 17.06
C HIS A 330 -8.30 -41.49 18.48
N LYS A 331 -7.89 -42.74 18.76
CA LYS A 331 -8.03 -43.33 20.10
C LYS A 331 -7.23 -42.57 21.16
N GLU A 332 -6.04 -42.10 20.82
CA GLU A 332 -5.22 -41.32 21.76
C GLU A 332 -5.78 -39.90 21.95
N LEU A 333 -6.29 -39.24 20.90
CA LEU A 333 -7.01 -37.97 21.02
C LEU A 333 -8.25 -38.12 21.92
N ASP A 334 -9.11 -39.11 21.66
CA ASP A 334 -10.30 -39.37 22.50
C ASP A 334 -9.92 -39.56 23.98
N ARG A 335 -8.82 -40.27 24.24
CA ARG A 335 -8.30 -40.47 25.59
C ARG A 335 -7.84 -39.15 26.21
N LEU A 336 -7.02 -38.38 25.52
CA LEU A 336 -6.50 -37.10 26.00
C LEU A 336 -7.64 -36.09 26.23
N GLU A 337 -8.65 -36.07 25.36
CA GLU A 337 -9.84 -35.24 25.53
C GLU A 337 -10.67 -35.67 26.74
N SER A 338 -10.83 -36.98 26.95
CA SER A 338 -11.50 -37.51 28.14
C SER A 338 -10.75 -37.16 29.42
N ASP A 339 -9.42 -37.28 29.43
CA ASP A 339 -8.57 -36.93 30.58
C ASP A 339 -8.65 -35.41 30.85
N ARG A 340 -8.62 -34.58 29.81
CA ARG A 340 -8.84 -33.11 29.91
C ARG A 340 -10.21 -32.78 30.48
N HIS A 341 -11.27 -33.45 30.02
CA HIS A 341 -12.64 -33.21 30.50
C HIS A 341 -12.79 -33.54 31.98
N ALA A 342 -12.24 -34.67 32.42
CA ALA A 342 -12.24 -35.07 33.84
C ALA A 342 -11.49 -34.06 34.74
N ILE A 343 -10.38 -33.49 34.25
CA ILE A 343 -9.65 -32.43 34.97
C ILE A 343 -10.49 -31.16 35.07
N ILE A 344 -11.15 -30.73 33.98
CA ILE A 344 -12.02 -29.55 33.98
C ILE A 344 -13.18 -29.73 34.97
N GLU A 345 -13.86 -30.87 34.96
CA GLU A 345 -14.93 -31.16 35.92
C GLU A 345 -14.44 -31.09 37.38
N ARG A 346 -13.20 -31.54 37.63
CA ARG A 346 -12.61 -31.48 38.98
C ARG A 346 -12.26 -30.05 39.39
N LEU A 347 -11.71 -29.24 38.47
CA LEU A 347 -11.44 -27.82 38.69
C LEU A 347 -12.74 -27.06 39.00
N ASP A 348 -13.79 -27.28 38.22
CA ASP A 348 -15.11 -26.66 38.44
C ASP A 348 -15.71 -27.04 39.80
N ALA A 349 -15.56 -28.31 40.22
CA ALA A 349 -16.03 -28.77 41.53
C ALA A 349 -15.24 -28.13 42.70
N LEU A 350 -13.92 -27.94 42.53
CA LEU A 350 -13.08 -27.25 43.52
C LEU A 350 -13.47 -25.77 43.63
N GLU A 351 -13.74 -25.10 42.51
CA GLU A 351 -14.19 -23.71 42.49
C GLU A 351 -15.57 -23.54 43.15
N GLN A 352 -16.51 -24.43 42.87
CA GLN A 352 -17.84 -24.43 43.51
C GLN A 352 -17.72 -24.64 45.03
N THR A 353 -16.90 -25.61 45.46
CA THR A 353 -16.67 -25.87 46.89
C THR A 353 -16.02 -24.67 47.58
N GLY A 354 -15.07 -24.00 46.93
CA GLY A 354 -14.43 -22.78 47.43
C GLY A 354 -15.40 -21.59 47.53
N ALA A 355 -16.33 -21.46 46.57
CA ALA A 355 -17.37 -20.43 46.61
C ALA A 355 -18.38 -20.65 47.75
N GLU A 356 -18.66 -21.90 48.12
CA GLU A 356 -19.57 -22.27 49.21
C GLU A 356 -18.94 -22.10 50.61
N HIS A 357 -17.60 -22.18 50.72
CA HIS A 357 -16.87 -22.22 51.98
C HIS A 357 -15.98 -20.98 52.29
N ASP A 358 -16.23 -19.84 51.63
CA ASP A 358 -15.48 -18.58 51.80
C ASP A 358 -13.98 -18.72 51.47
N GLY A 359 -13.68 -19.46 50.40
CA GLY A 359 -12.33 -19.72 49.90
C GLY A 359 -11.97 -21.19 49.83
N MET A 360 -10.92 -21.50 49.07
CA MET A 360 -10.32 -22.84 49.03
C MET A 360 -9.41 -23.04 50.25
N THR A 361 -9.33 -24.27 50.74
CA THR A 361 -8.27 -24.67 51.67
C THR A 361 -6.91 -24.72 50.96
N GLU A 362 -5.81 -24.66 51.72
CA GLU A 362 -4.45 -24.77 51.15
C GLU A 362 -4.25 -26.08 50.35
N GLU A 363 -4.88 -27.17 50.80
CA GLU A 363 -4.86 -28.47 50.08
C GLU A 363 -5.63 -28.41 48.75
N GLN A 364 -6.80 -27.74 48.73
CA GLN A 364 -7.61 -27.57 47.53
C GLN A 364 -6.97 -26.61 46.53
N GLU A 365 -6.31 -25.55 47.00
CA GLU A 365 -5.59 -24.60 46.14
C GLU A 365 -4.35 -25.26 45.50
N ALA A 366 -3.63 -26.09 46.26
CA ALA A 366 -2.53 -26.89 45.72
C ALA A 366 -3.03 -27.94 44.70
N GLU A 367 -4.18 -28.57 44.94
CA GLU A 367 -4.83 -29.49 43.99
C GLU A 367 -5.26 -28.75 42.71
N TRP A 368 -5.89 -27.58 42.83
CA TRP A 368 -6.30 -26.74 41.71
C TRP A 368 -5.11 -26.33 40.84
N GLN A 369 -4.01 -25.86 41.44
CA GLN A 369 -2.80 -25.49 40.70
C GLN A 369 -2.16 -26.67 39.97
N ALA A 370 -2.14 -27.85 40.60
CA ALA A 370 -1.60 -29.05 39.97
C ALA A 370 -2.46 -29.51 38.79
N LEU A 371 -3.79 -29.46 38.93
CA LEU A 371 -4.74 -29.83 37.88
C LEU A 371 -4.74 -28.82 36.73
N ASP A 372 -4.65 -27.51 37.00
CA ASP A 372 -4.52 -26.48 35.97
C ASP A 372 -3.24 -26.65 35.15
N GLY A 373 -2.12 -26.95 35.81
CA GLY A 373 -0.86 -27.29 35.14
C GLY A 373 -0.95 -28.55 34.28
N GLN A 374 -1.64 -29.59 34.74
CA GLN A 374 -1.89 -30.81 33.97
C GLN A 374 -2.81 -30.56 32.77
N ARG A 375 -3.85 -29.73 32.93
CA ARG A 375 -4.72 -29.29 31.84
C ARG A 375 -3.91 -28.61 30.74
N GLY A 376 -3.08 -27.63 31.11
CA GLY A 376 -2.25 -26.91 30.14
C GLY A 376 -1.30 -27.86 29.38
N ALA A 377 -0.68 -28.82 30.08
CA ALA A 377 0.16 -29.82 29.43
C ALA A 377 -0.61 -30.74 28.47
N LEU A 378 -1.83 -31.15 28.81
CA LEU A 378 -2.68 -31.95 27.91
C LEU A 378 -3.16 -31.15 26.70
N GLU A 379 -3.53 -29.88 26.88
CA GLU A 379 -3.92 -28.97 25.81
C GLU A 379 -2.77 -28.81 24.79
N GLU A 380 -1.54 -28.60 25.26
CA GLU A 380 -0.37 -28.54 24.37
C GLU A 380 -0.16 -29.83 23.56
N ILE A 381 -0.39 -31.00 24.17
CA ILE A 381 -0.25 -32.30 23.48
C ILE A 381 -1.36 -32.46 22.42
N ILE A 382 -2.62 -32.15 22.78
CA ILE A 382 -3.75 -32.22 21.85
C ILE A 382 -3.53 -31.27 20.67
N GLU A 383 -3.14 -30.02 20.92
CA GLU A 383 -2.84 -29.04 19.87
C GLU A 383 -1.69 -29.50 18.96
N CYS A 384 -0.64 -30.12 19.53
CA CYS A 384 0.44 -30.71 18.73
C CYS A 384 -0.05 -31.85 17.84
N MET A 385 -0.92 -32.73 18.37
CA MET A 385 -1.48 -33.85 17.61
C MET A 385 -2.40 -33.35 16.49
N GLU A 386 -3.32 -32.42 16.79
CA GLU A 386 -4.19 -31.79 15.80
C GLU A 386 -3.40 -31.00 14.75
N GLY A 387 -2.32 -30.34 15.15
CA GLY A 387 -1.37 -29.70 14.26
C GLY A 387 -0.68 -30.69 13.32
N ALA A 388 -0.34 -31.89 13.80
CA ALA A 388 0.22 -32.98 12.98
C ALA A 388 -0.79 -33.62 12.01
N LEU A 389 -2.08 -33.33 12.15
CA LEU A 389 -3.12 -33.67 11.19
C LEU A 389 -3.29 -32.63 10.08
N GLN A 390 -2.61 -31.49 10.16
CA GLN A 390 -2.65 -30.47 9.09
C GLN A 390 -1.75 -30.90 7.93
N GLU A 391 -2.35 -31.16 6.77
CA GLU A 391 -1.65 -31.55 5.56
C GLU A 391 -1.94 -30.59 4.41
N TRP A 392 -0.89 -30.29 3.64
CA TRP A 392 -1.01 -29.50 2.42
C TRP A 392 -1.38 -30.41 1.26
N ALA A 393 -2.63 -30.30 0.80
CA ALA A 393 -3.07 -31.02 -0.40
C ALA A 393 -2.17 -30.64 -1.61
N PRO A 394 -1.84 -31.60 -2.51
CA PRO A 394 -1.01 -31.32 -3.68
C PRO A 394 -1.55 -30.17 -4.56
N ALA A 395 -2.87 -30.02 -4.66
CA ALA A 395 -3.51 -28.92 -5.36
C ALA A 395 -3.25 -27.55 -4.69
N SER A 396 -3.19 -27.52 -3.35
CA SER A 396 -2.84 -26.31 -2.58
C SER A 396 -1.38 -25.95 -2.76
N LEU A 397 -0.46 -26.92 -2.74
CA LEU A 397 0.98 -26.70 -2.96
C LEU A 397 1.27 -26.18 -4.38
N ALA A 398 0.53 -26.66 -5.39
CA ALA A 398 0.65 -26.20 -6.77
C ALA A 398 0.20 -24.74 -6.99
N LEU A 399 -0.51 -24.15 -6.02
CA LEU A 399 -1.07 -22.81 -6.09
C LEU A 399 -0.40 -21.82 -5.13
N ALA A 400 -0.12 -22.29 -3.91
CA ALA A 400 0.43 -21.49 -2.83
C ALA A 400 1.96 -21.53 -2.81
N GLY A 401 2.54 -20.52 -2.19
CA GLY A 401 3.96 -20.43 -1.91
C GLY A 401 4.26 -20.05 -0.48
N VAL A 402 5.56 -19.94 -0.20
CA VAL A 402 6.10 -19.70 1.14
C VAL A 402 7.00 -18.47 1.12
N VAL A 403 6.86 -17.61 2.12
CA VAL A 403 7.89 -16.60 2.40
C VAL A 403 8.63 -17.02 3.66
N VAL A 404 9.95 -17.07 3.56
CA VAL A 404 10.87 -17.32 4.68
C VAL A 404 11.56 -16.01 5.04
N SER A 405 11.43 -15.61 6.29
CA SER A 405 12.03 -14.40 6.86
C SER A 405 12.52 -14.68 8.29
N PHE A 406 12.82 -13.63 9.05
CA PHE A 406 13.12 -13.72 10.48
C PHE A 406 12.40 -12.64 11.28
N ASP A 407 12.10 -12.93 12.53
CA ASP A 407 11.41 -12.01 13.45
C ASP A 407 12.40 -11.07 14.16
N HIS A 408 11.86 -10.20 15.02
CA HIS A 408 12.66 -9.25 15.82
C HIS A 408 13.59 -9.91 16.85
N GLU A 409 13.38 -11.19 17.17
CA GLU A 409 14.25 -11.98 18.04
C GLU A 409 15.35 -12.70 17.24
N GLY A 410 15.27 -12.69 15.90
CA GLY A 410 16.19 -13.40 15.04
C GLY A 410 15.86 -14.89 14.89
N ARG A 411 14.59 -15.27 15.09
CA ARG A 411 14.09 -16.64 14.79
C ARG A 411 13.50 -16.67 13.39
N PHE A 412 13.47 -17.85 12.77
CA PHE A 412 12.80 -18.02 11.48
C PHE A 412 11.32 -17.67 11.60
N LEU A 413 10.87 -16.85 10.66
CA LEU A 413 9.46 -16.58 10.41
C LEU A 413 9.12 -17.23 9.08
N VAL A 414 8.34 -18.31 9.11
CA VAL A 414 7.86 -18.98 7.90
C VAL A 414 6.38 -18.69 7.72
N CYS A 415 6.03 -18.18 6.56
CA CYS A 415 4.65 -17.87 6.19
C CYS A 415 4.24 -18.74 5.01
N GLU A 416 3.54 -19.83 5.31
CA GLU A 416 3.04 -20.81 4.35
C GLU A 416 1.65 -20.37 3.81
N GLY A 417 1.23 -20.98 2.69
CA GLY A 417 -0.11 -20.80 2.15
C GLY A 417 -0.34 -19.48 1.40
N LEU A 418 0.71 -18.82 0.90
CA LEU A 418 0.60 -17.50 0.26
C LEU A 418 0.27 -17.61 -1.23
N VAL A 419 -0.76 -16.89 -1.69
CA VAL A 419 -1.20 -16.91 -3.09
C VAL A 419 -0.97 -15.56 -3.76
N ARG A 420 -0.27 -15.54 -4.89
CA ARG A 420 -0.06 -14.32 -5.68
C ARG A 420 -1.36 -13.86 -6.34
N LYS A 421 -1.49 -12.56 -6.61
CA LYS A 421 -2.72 -11.97 -7.18
C LYS A 421 -3.18 -12.62 -8.50
N GLU A 422 -2.24 -13.05 -9.32
CA GLU A 422 -2.51 -13.76 -10.58
C GLU A 422 -3.19 -15.12 -10.39
N ASP A 423 -2.97 -15.75 -9.23
CA ASP A 423 -3.43 -17.08 -8.88
C ASP A 423 -4.70 -17.08 -7.99
N GLN A 424 -5.11 -15.91 -7.49
CA GLN A 424 -6.25 -15.78 -6.57
C GLN A 424 -7.56 -16.33 -7.15
N LYS A 425 -7.79 -16.22 -8.47
CA LYS A 425 -8.99 -16.77 -9.12
C LYS A 425 -9.05 -18.29 -9.12
N GLN A 426 -7.90 -18.97 -9.02
CA GLN A 426 -7.83 -20.43 -8.98
C GLN A 426 -8.08 -20.97 -7.56
N VAL A 427 -7.95 -20.13 -6.53
CA VAL A 427 -8.27 -20.46 -5.12
C VAL A 427 -9.75 -20.79 -4.97
N GLU A 428 -10.64 -20.04 -5.65
CA GLU A 428 -12.09 -20.27 -5.60
C GLU A 428 -12.49 -21.66 -6.15
N GLY A 429 -11.70 -22.20 -7.09
CA GLY A 429 -11.88 -23.54 -7.67
C GLY A 429 -11.34 -24.67 -6.79
N VAL A 430 -10.18 -24.47 -6.14
CA VAL A 430 -9.58 -25.47 -5.23
C VAL A 430 -10.35 -25.58 -3.91
N ALA A 431 -10.88 -24.46 -3.41
CA ALA A 431 -11.81 -24.46 -2.26
C ALA A 431 -13.10 -25.26 -2.54
N THR A 432 -13.48 -25.43 -3.81
CA THR A 432 -14.65 -26.25 -4.21
C THR A 432 -14.32 -27.74 -4.43
N GLU A 433 -13.05 -28.11 -4.63
CA GLU A 433 -12.60 -29.50 -4.77
C GLU A 433 -12.13 -30.14 -3.46
N GLY A 434 -11.48 -29.40 -2.56
CA GLY A 434 -11.18 -29.88 -1.20
C GLY A 434 -12.43 -30.15 -0.35
N ALA A 435 -13.56 -29.52 -0.71
CA ALA A 435 -14.88 -29.77 -0.12
C ALA A 435 -15.69 -30.87 -0.84
N ARG A 436 -15.06 -31.60 -1.78
CA ARG A 436 -15.64 -32.77 -2.47
C ARG A 436 -14.73 -33.99 -2.27
N GLN A 437 -14.63 -34.44 -1.03
CA GLN A 437 -14.55 -35.88 -0.77
C GLN A 437 -15.93 -36.34 -0.29
N ASP A 438 -16.45 -37.32 -1.01
CA ASP A 438 -17.77 -37.90 -0.87
C ASP A 438 -17.93 -38.57 0.50
N GLY A 439 -18.98 -38.22 1.25
CA GLY A 439 -19.35 -39.03 2.42
C GLY A 439 -20.23 -38.42 3.50
N VAL A 440 -20.51 -37.11 3.53
CA VAL A 440 -21.51 -36.56 4.46
C VAL A 440 -22.46 -35.66 3.69
N GLY A 441 -23.74 -36.05 3.65
CA GLY A 441 -24.76 -35.36 2.88
C GLY A 441 -24.76 -33.87 3.16
N LYS A 442 -24.50 -33.05 2.13
CA LYS A 442 -24.63 -31.58 2.19
C LYS A 442 -26.01 -31.24 2.73
N LYS A 443 -26.10 -30.84 4.00
CA LYS A 443 -27.23 -30.04 4.49
C LYS A 443 -27.29 -28.80 3.60
N ARG A 444 -28.38 -28.67 2.85
CA ARG A 444 -28.64 -27.50 2.00
C ARG A 444 -28.59 -26.26 2.90
N ALA A 445 -27.72 -25.31 2.58
CA ALA A 445 -27.58 -24.07 3.34
C ALA A 445 -28.95 -23.39 3.54
N GLU A 446 -29.22 -22.91 4.76
CA GLU A 446 -30.54 -22.40 5.16
C GLU A 446 -30.99 -21.20 4.32
N PHE A 447 -30.04 -20.31 3.97
CA PHE A 447 -30.26 -19.11 3.16
C PHE A 447 -29.20 -18.98 2.05
N SER A 448 -29.47 -18.13 1.05
CA SER A 448 -28.48 -17.79 0.03
C SER A 448 -27.38 -16.89 0.61
N ALA A 449 -26.17 -16.95 0.05
CA ALA A 449 -25.05 -16.11 0.48
C ALA A 449 -25.38 -14.61 0.42
N ALA A 450 -26.10 -14.17 -0.62
CA ALA A 450 -26.56 -12.79 -0.74
C ALA A 450 -27.55 -12.38 0.35
N LEU A 451 -28.43 -13.29 0.79
CA LEU A 451 -29.35 -13.02 1.89
C LEU A 451 -28.62 -13.00 3.24
N CYS A 452 -27.65 -13.90 3.45
CA CYS A 452 -26.79 -13.88 4.64
C CYS A 452 -26.00 -12.57 4.75
N GLN A 453 -25.45 -12.07 3.63
CA GLN A 453 -24.75 -10.79 3.59
C GLN A 453 -25.67 -9.61 3.95
N ASN A 454 -26.89 -9.58 3.39
CA ASN A 454 -27.88 -8.55 3.74
C ASN A 454 -28.27 -8.60 5.23
N LEU A 455 -28.58 -9.78 5.77
CA LEU A 455 -28.97 -9.91 7.17
C LEU A 455 -27.82 -9.55 8.13
N THR A 456 -26.60 -10.02 7.85
CA THR A 456 -25.43 -9.67 8.66
C THR A 456 -25.03 -8.19 8.52
N ALA A 457 -25.38 -7.53 7.41
CA ALA A 457 -25.26 -6.08 7.26
C ALA A 457 -26.20 -5.32 8.21
N HIS A 458 -27.46 -5.76 8.34
CA HIS A 458 -28.40 -5.19 9.33
C HIS A 458 -27.93 -5.41 10.77
N ARG A 459 -27.37 -6.59 11.07
CA ARG A 459 -26.76 -6.87 12.38
C ARG A 459 -25.60 -5.92 12.67
N THR A 460 -24.69 -5.77 11.71
CA THR A 460 -23.55 -4.84 11.81
C THR A 460 -24.01 -3.41 12.08
N ALA A 461 -25.05 -2.94 11.37
CA ALA A 461 -25.62 -1.61 11.56
C ALA A 461 -26.24 -1.42 12.95
N ALA A 462 -26.98 -2.41 13.46
CA ALA A 462 -27.62 -2.36 14.78
C ALA A 462 -26.57 -2.28 15.90
N VAL A 463 -25.54 -3.11 15.83
CA VAL A 463 -24.46 -3.13 16.83
C VAL A 463 -23.62 -1.85 16.76
N ALA A 464 -23.32 -1.35 15.55
CA ALA A 464 -22.65 -0.07 15.37
C ALA A 464 -23.48 1.09 15.98
N ALA A 465 -24.80 1.11 15.74
CA ALA A 465 -25.68 2.12 16.34
C ALA A 465 -25.66 2.03 17.88
N ALA A 466 -25.71 0.84 18.46
CA ALA A 466 -25.62 0.65 19.91
C ALA A 466 -24.26 1.09 20.50
N LEU A 467 -23.15 0.83 19.80
CA LEU A 467 -21.81 1.29 20.19
C LEU A 467 -21.73 2.81 20.32
N THR A 468 -22.32 3.57 19.39
CA THR A 468 -22.33 5.04 19.46
C THR A 468 -23.06 5.59 20.68
N GLN A 469 -23.97 4.81 21.26
CA GLN A 469 -24.76 5.20 22.43
C GLN A 469 -24.11 4.77 23.75
N GLN A 470 -23.09 3.91 23.72
CA GLN A 470 -22.41 3.36 24.90
C GLN A 470 -20.88 3.54 24.81
N PRO A 471 -20.35 4.77 25.02
CA PRO A 471 -18.93 5.06 24.83
C PRO A 471 -17.97 4.21 25.66
N LYS A 472 -18.37 3.81 26.86
CA LYS A 472 -17.58 2.93 27.73
C LYS A 472 -17.43 1.52 27.15
N VAL A 473 -18.49 0.97 26.55
CA VAL A 473 -18.45 -0.34 25.91
C VAL A 473 -17.65 -0.26 24.60
N ALA A 474 -17.74 0.85 23.86
CA ALA A 474 -16.90 1.08 22.68
C ALA A 474 -15.40 1.17 23.03
N LEU A 475 -15.05 1.90 24.09
CA LEU A 475 -13.68 1.93 24.62
C LEU A 475 -13.20 0.53 25.03
N ALA A 476 -14.03 -0.22 25.76
CA ALA A 476 -13.71 -1.59 26.17
C ALA A 476 -13.56 -2.53 24.97
N ALA A 477 -14.41 -2.41 23.94
CA ALA A 477 -14.31 -3.18 22.70
C ALA A 477 -13.02 -2.89 21.93
N LEU A 478 -12.60 -1.62 21.85
CA LEU A 478 -11.32 -1.22 21.26
C LEU A 478 -10.13 -1.77 22.06
N LEU A 479 -10.14 -1.60 23.38
CA LEU A 479 -9.11 -2.15 24.26
C LEU A 479 -9.04 -3.67 24.19
N LEU A 480 -10.18 -4.36 24.14
CA LEU A 480 -10.26 -5.81 23.97
C LEU A 480 -9.62 -6.23 22.64
N ALA A 481 -9.95 -5.56 21.53
CA ALA A 481 -9.33 -5.84 20.24
C ALA A 481 -7.80 -5.64 20.27
N LEU A 482 -7.32 -4.53 20.84
CA LEU A 482 -5.90 -4.24 20.99
C LEU A 482 -5.18 -5.24 21.92
N THR A 483 -5.84 -5.69 22.99
CA THR A 483 -5.27 -6.61 23.99
C THR A 483 -5.22 -8.04 23.48
N VAL A 484 -6.29 -8.53 22.84
CA VAL A 484 -6.34 -9.85 22.23
C VAL A 484 -5.27 -9.97 21.14
N GLN A 485 -5.06 -8.92 20.35
CA GLN A 485 -3.93 -8.89 19.41
C GLN A 485 -2.57 -9.07 20.07
N GLN A 486 -2.38 -8.43 21.21
CA GLN A 486 -1.10 -8.42 21.91
C GLN A 486 -0.80 -9.78 22.54
N ARG A 487 -1.84 -10.50 22.99
CA ARG A 487 -1.73 -11.79 23.67
C ARG A 487 -1.81 -12.99 22.73
N GLU A 488 -2.53 -12.87 21.62
CA GLU A 488 -2.71 -13.92 20.61
C GLU A 488 -2.30 -13.39 19.21
N PRO A 489 -1.00 -13.33 18.88
CA PRO A 489 -0.50 -12.70 17.64
C PRO A 489 -0.97 -13.35 16.33
N TRP A 490 -1.52 -14.56 16.43
CA TRP A 490 -2.13 -15.34 15.36
C TRP A 490 -3.56 -14.87 15.04
N ARG A 491 -4.23 -14.18 15.97
CA ARG A 491 -5.48 -13.47 15.73
C ARG A 491 -5.19 -12.09 15.12
N SER A 492 -5.90 -11.76 14.05
CA SER A 492 -5.79 -10.44 13.42
C SER A 492 -6.16 -9.33 14.41
N SER A 493 -5.23 -8.42 14.66
CA SER A 493 -5.58 -7.04 14.95
C SER A 493 -4.46 -6.12 14.51
N PRO A 494 -4.67 -4.80 14.59
CA PRO A 494 -3.56 -3.90 14.44
C PRO A 494 -3.68 -2.68 15.40
N LEU A 495 -2.78 -2.53 16.36
CA LEU A 495 -1.71 -1.55 16.19
C LEU A 495 -0.84 -2.16 15.09
N ALA A 496 -0.98 -1.81 13.80
CA ALA A 496 -1.52 -0.63 13.10
C ALA A 496 -3.04 -0.44 12.95
N VAL A 497 -3.69 0.41 13.75
CA VAL A 497 -5.16 0.68 13.67
C VAL A 497 -5.60 0.90 12.22
N ARG A 498 -6.27 -0.09 11.63
CA ARG A 498 -6.83 -0.01 10.28
C ARG A 498 -8.29 0.38 10.42
N PHE A 499 -8.59 1.61 10.02
CA PHE A 499 -9.95 2.09 9.96
C PHE A 499 -10.66 1.48 8.74
N ASN A 500 -11.34 0.35 8.93
CA ASN A 500 -12.20 -0.20 7.90
C ASN A 500 -13.56 0.49 8.00
N ASN A 501 -13.72 1.67 7.37
CA ASN A 501 -15.01 2.35 7.35
C ASN A 501 -16.02 1.51 6.56
N ASN A 502 -16.80 0.72 7.29
CA ASN A 502 -17.72 -0.24 6.72
C ASN A 502 -19.05 0.39 6.26
N GLN A 503 -19.27 1.69 6.47
CA GLN A 503 -20.56 2.33 6.22
C GLN A 503 -20.97 2.26 4.74
N ALA A 504 -20.01 2.36 3.82
CA ALA A 504 -20.29 2.17 2.39
C ALA A 504 -20.80 0.76 2.09
N ARG A 505 -20.28 -0.25 2.81
CA ARG A 505 -20.68 -1.64 2.68
C ARG A 505 -22.04 -1.90 3.34
N ILE A 506 -22.31 -1.33 4.51
CA ILE A 506 -23.64 -1.36 5.13
C ILE A 506 -24.68 -0.78 4.16
N ARG A 507 -24.45 0.42 3.61
CA ARG A 507 -25.38 1.09 2.67
C ARG A 507 -25.61 0.27 1.40
N LYS A 508 -24.60 -0.48 0.95
CA LYS A 508 -24.67 -1.32 -0.25
C LYS A 508 -25.42 -2.63 0.01
N ASP A 509 -25.10 -3.31 1.11
CA ASP A 509 -25.49 -4.70 1.32
C ASP A 509 -26.77 -4.84 2.17
N ALA A 510 -27.07 -3.87 3.06
CA ALA A 510 -28.30 -3.86 3.85
C ALA A 510 -29.48 -3.29 3.04
N LEU A 511 -30.31 -4.18 2.46
CA LEU A 511 -31.50 -3.78 1.72
C LEU A 511 -32.50 -3.06 2.65
N GLY A 512 -33.01 -1.90 2.22
CA GLY A 512 -33.92 -1.09 3.03
C GLY A 512 -33.25 -0.38 4.22
N TYR A 513 -31.92 -0.21 4.21
CA TYR A 513 -31.18 0.49 5.26
C TYR A 513 -31.61 1.95 5.42
N ALA A 514 -31.80 2.67 4.31
CA ALA A 514 -32.13 4.09 4.34
C ALA A 514 -33.45 4.34 5.11
N GLY A 515 -33.39 5.20 6.12
CA GLY A 515 -34.56 5.58 6.93
C GLY A 515 -34.93 4.61 8.06
N ASN A 516 -34.16 3.54 8.27
CA ASN A 516 -34.36 2.67 9.44
C ASN A 516 -33.73 3.27 10.71
N LYS A 517 -34.07 2.71 11.89
CA LYS A 517 -33.60 3.21 13.19
C LYS A 517 -32.07 3.25 13.30
N ALA A 518 -31.37 2.22 12.82
CA ALA A 518 -29.91 2.16 12.85
C ALA A 518 -29.29 3.26 11.98
N ALA A 519 -29.81 3.48 10.78
CA ALA A 519 -29.39 4.56 9.89
C ALA A 519 -29.55 5.93 10.55
N SER A 520 -30.71 6.22 11.17
CA SER A 520 -30.94 7.49 11.86
C SER A 520 -29.99 7.72 13.04
N VAL A 521 -29.69 6.68 13.83
CA VAL A 521 -28.73 6.78 14.95
C VAL A 521 -27.32 7.04 14.44
N LEU A 522 -26.88 6.30 13.42
CA LEU A 522 -25.54 6.45 12.84
C LEU A 522 -25.37 7.80 12.14
N GLU A 523 -26.38 8.29 11.42
CA GLU A 523 -26.36 9.60 10.78
C GLU A 523 -26.30 10.75 11.80
N ALA A 524 -27.02 10.63 12.92
CA ALA A 524 -26.97 11.61 14.00
C ALA A 524 -25.58 11.61 14.67
N ALA A 525 -24.99 10.43 14.88
CA ALA A 525 -23.64 10.29 15.42
C ALA A 525 -22.57 10.85 14.47
N GLU A 526 -22.70 10.63 13.16
CA GLU A 526 -21.84 11.23 12.13
C GLU A 526 -21.97 12.76 12.08
N ALA A 527 -23.19 13.29 12.27
CA ALA A 527 -23.41 14.73 12.31
C ALA A 527 -22.71 15.39 13.51
N ALA A 528 -22.69 14.73 14.66
CA ALA A 528 -21.97 15.21 15.84
C ALA A 528 -20.44 15.23 15.66
N ALA A 529 -19.90 14.44 14.72
CA ALA A 529 -18.46 14.36 14.45
C ALA A 529 -17.97 15.28 13.30
N ARG A 530 -18.87 16.06 12.66
CA ARG A 530 -18.59 16.81 11.42
C ARG A 530 -17.78 18.11 11.60
N ASP A 531 -17.66 18.62 12.82
CA ASP A 531 -17.03 19.91 13.10
C ASP A 531 -15.50 19.82 13.39
N LEU A 532 -14.87 18.69 13.07
CA LEU A 532 -13.44 18.47 13.28
C LEU A 532 -12.59 19.07 12.14
N PRO A 533 -11.43 19.69 12.43
CA PRO A 533 -10.53 20.23 11.41
C PRO A 533 -9.97 19.15 10.46
N GLU A 534 -9.76 19.50 9.19
CA GLU A 534 -9.20 18.59 8.17
C GLU A 534 -7.67 18.40 8.28
N SER A 535 -6.93 19.33 8.88
CA SER A 535 -5.47 19.23 9.00
C SER A 535 -5.05 18.46 10.25
N GLY A 536 -4.10 17.53 10.11
CA GLY A 536 -3.70 16.62 11.20
C GLY A 536 -3.16 17.31 12.46
N GLU A 537 -2.45 18.43 12.32
CA GLU A 537 -1.93 19.22 13.45
C GLU A 537 -3.06 19.92 14.21
N ALA A 538 -3.95 20.63 13.49
CA ALA A 538 -5.09 21.31 14.11
C ALA A 538 -6.11 20.32 14.69
N LEU A 539 -6.29 19.16 14.06
CA LEU A 539 -7.12 18.07 14.57
C LEU A 539 -6.59 17.55 15.91
N PHE A 540 -5.29 17.28 15.99
CA PHE A 540 -4.69 16.78 17.23
C PHE A 540 -4.80 17.78 18.38
N ASP A 541 -4.56 19.07 18.12
CA ASP A 541 -4.74 20.11 19.14
C ASP A 541 -6.20 20.29 19.56
N THR A 542 -7.14 20.16 18.61
CA THR A 542 -8.58 20.22 18.91
C THR A 542 -8.99 19.05 19.80
N LEU A 543 -8.59 17.82 19.46
CA LEU A 543 -8.86 16.63 20.28
C LEU A 543 -8.23 16.75 21.67
N ARG A 544 -6.98 17.23 21.77
CA ARG A 544 -6.30 17.42 23.05
C ARG A 544 -7.00 18.44 23.95
N GLY A 545 -7.70 19.41 23.37
CA GLY A 545 -8.48 20.42 24.09
C GLY A 545 -9.91 20.01 24.46
N MET A 546 -10.38 18.83 24.03
CA MET A 546 -11.72 18.35 24.34
C MET A 546 -11.80 17.72 25.73
N GLU A 547 -12.98 17.83 26.34
CA GLU A 547 -13.32 17.08 27.56
C GLU A 547 -13.36 15.57 27.29
N THR A 548 -13.05 14.78 28.32
CA THR A 548 -12.95 13.31 28.20
C THR A 548 -14.23 12.67 27.67
N ASP A 549 -15.40 13.14 28.12
CA ASP A 549 -16.69 12.60 27.65
C ASP A 549 -16.94 12.85 26.16
N ALA A 550 -16.49 14.01 25.65
CA ALA A 550 -16.58 14.33 24.22
C ALA A 550 -15.61 13.47 23.40
N LEU A 551 -14.39 13.23 23.91
CA LEU A 551 -13.43 12.31 23.30
C LEU A 551 -13.95 10.88 23.25
N LEU A 552 -14.57 10.40 24.32
CA LEU A 552 -15.18 9.07 24.36
C LEU A 552 -16.37 8.97 23.40
N GLY A 553 -17.17 10.02 23.27
CA GLY A 553 -18.23 10.10 22.26
C GLY A 553 -17.69 9.94 20.84
N LEU A 554 -16.63 10.68 20.48
CA LEU A 554 -15.98 10.57 19.17
C LEU A 554 -15.35 9.18 18.97
N LEU A 555 -14.68 8.65 19.99
CA LEU A 555 -14.12 7.30 19.98
C LEU A 555 -15.20 6.27 19.67
N ALA A 556 -16.39 6.40 20.28
CA ALA A 556 -17.50 5.48 20.06
C ALA A 556 -17.99 5.50 18.61
N VAL A 557 -18.05 6.67 17.98
CA VAL A 557 -18.38 6.82 16.55
C VAL A 557 -17.33 6.13 15.67
N GLU A 558 -16.06 6.36 15.96
CA GLU A 558 -14.96 5.79 15.19
C GLU A 558 -14.87 4.26 15.36
N VAL A 559 -15.08 3.73 16.56
CA VAL A 559 -15.17 2.28 16.82
C VAL A 559 -16.38 1.66 16.14
N ALA A 560 -17.54 2.32 16.16
CA ALA A 560 -18.74 1.85 15.47
C ALA A 560 -18.53 1.71 13.95
N ARG A 561 -17.77 2.63 13.34
CA ARG A 561 -17.42 2.59 11.90
C ARG A 561 -16.47 1.47 11.54
N ALA A 562 -15.71 0.97 12.51
CA ALA A 562 -14.75 -0.13 12.33
C ALA A 562 -15.34 -1.52 12.64
N TYR A 563 -16.49 -1.62 13.30
CA TYR A 563 -17.11 -2.88 13.72
C TYR A 563 -17.75 -3.64 12.55
N ASP A 564 -17.39 -4.91 12.30
CA ASP A 564 -17.88 -5.70 11.15
C ASP A 564 -18.14 -7.17 11.53
N VAL A 565 -19.32 -7.70 11.16
CA VAL A 565 -19.68 -9.12 11.29
C VAL A 565 -20.32 -9.71 10.02
N PHE A 566 -20.01 -9.18 8.82
CA PHE A 566 -20.58 -9.70 7.57
C PHE A 566 -20.20 -11.17 7.34
N SER A 567 -21.18 -11.98 6.94
CA SER A 567 -20.98 -13.39 6.61
C SER A 567 -21.81 -13.78 5.39
N SER A 568 -21.23 -14.64 4.54
CA SER A 568 -21.94 -15.33 3.46
C SER A 568 -22.62 -16.63 3.94
N GLU A 569 -22.48 -16.97 5.21
CA GLU A 569 -23.04 -18.20 5.81
C GLU A 569 -24.13 -17.90 6.85
N PRO A 570 -25.09 -18.83 7.05
CA PRO A 570 -26.22 -18.63 7.98
C PRO A 570 -25.83 -18.53 9.45
N SER A 571 -24.70 -19.14 9.83
CA SER A 571 -24.17 -19.15 11.18
C SER A 571 -22.72 -18.70 11.17
N ARG A 572 -22.33 -17.92 12.17
CA ARG A 572 -20.92 -17.67 12.47
C ARG A 572 -20.48 -18.75 13.47
N SER A 573 -19.52 -19.58 13.08
CA SER A 573 -18.80 -20.45 14.02
C SER A 573 -17.48 -19.76 14.33
N ALA A 574 -17.23 -19.48 15.61
CA ALA A 574 -15.86 -19.22 16.04
C ALA A 574 -15.21 -20.59 16.13
N THR A 575 -14.33 -20.91 15.17
CA THR A 575 -13.78 -22.26 15.09
C THR A 575 -13.00 -22.58 16.36
N HIS A 576 -12.31 -21.60 16.99
CA HIS A 576 -11.62 -21.72 18.29
C HIS A 576 -11.76 -20.44 19.16
N GLY A 577 -11.91 -20.58 20.48
CA GLY A 577 -11.81 -19.50 21.49
C GLY A 577 -13.00 -18.54 21.60
N PHE A 578 -12.83 -17.43 22.36
CA PHE A 578 -13.89 -16.44 22.61
C PHE A 578 -14.32 -15.69 21.34
N ASP A 579 -15.62 -15.74 21.01
CA ASP A 579 -16.22 -14.92 19.93
C ASP A 579 -16.36 -13.46 20.40
N LEU A 580 -15.45 -12.61 19.91
CA LEU A 580 -15.41 -11.19 20.21
C LEU A 580 -16.70 -10.45 19.86
N ALA A 581 -17.37 -10.81 18.77
CA ALA A 581 -18.61 -10.14 18.42
C ALA A 581 -19.75 -10.54 19.35
N ALA A 582 -19.85 -11.83 19.71
CA ALA A 582 -20.83 -12.28 20.69
C ALA A 582 -20.59 -11.61 22.06
N GLY A 583 -19.33 -11.43 22.46
CA GLY A 583 -18.96 -10.69 23.66
C GLY A 583 -19.40 -9.22 23.62
N ILE A 584 -19.11 -8.52 22.52
CA ILE A 584 -19.49 -7.10 22.32
C ILE A 584 -21.01 -6.94 22.29
N GLU A 585 -21.72 -7.78 21.53
CA GLU A 585 -23.18 -7.74 21.44
C GLU A 585 -23.86 -7.97 22.79
N ARG A 586 -23.34 -8.93 23.58
CA ARG A 586 -23.82 -9.21 24.93
C ARG A 586 -23.58 -8.03 25.87
N ALA A 587 -22.39 -7.42 25.82
CA ALA A 587 -22.05 -6.25 26.64
C ALA A 587 -22.92 -5.03 26.31
N LEU A 588 -23.30 -4.86 25.03
CA LEU A 588 -24.21 -3.81 24.58
C LEU A 588 -25.68 -4.11 24.87
N GLY A 589 -26.02 -5.37 25.14
CA GLY A 589 -27.41 -5.83 25.29
C GLY A 589 -28.23 -5.69 24.01
N VAL A 590 -27.63 -5.90 22.84
CA VAL A 590 -28.33 -5.74 21.55
C VAL A 590 -29.31 -6.89 21.33
N ASP A 591 -30.60 -6.56 21.29
CA ASP A 591 -31.64 -7.43 20.73
C ASP A 591 -31.96 -6.97 19.30
N MET A 592 -31.67 -7.80 18.31
CA MET A 592 -31.92 -7.48 16.90
C MET A 592 -33.39 -7.19 16.59
N ALA A 593 -34.34 -7.68 17.40
CA ALA A 593 -35.76 -7.39 17.22
C ALA A 593 -36.12 -5.92 17.53
N ASP A 594 -35.23 -5.16 18.18
CA ASP A 594 -35.39 -3.71 18.39
C ASP A 594 -34.92 -2.85 17.20
N TRP A 595 -34.27 -3.49 16.22
CA TRP A 595 -33.59 -2.83 15.11
C TRP A 595 -34.04 -3.33 13.73
N TRP A 596 -34.62 -4.52 13.65
CA TRP A 596 -34.98 -5.17 12.40
C TRP A 596 -36.30 -5.92 12.48
N GLU A 597 -37.07 -5.86 11.38
CA GLU A 597 -38.29 -6.64 11.17
C GLU A 597 -38.32 -7.23 9.75
N PRO A 598 -38.98 -8.40 9.56
CA PRO A 598 -39.07 -9.04 8.25
C PRO A 598 -40.00 -8.28 7.30
N THR A 599 -39.42 -7.61 6.29
CA THR A 599 -40.16 -6.92 5.23
C THR A 599 -40.17 -7.72 3.92
N PRO A 600 -41.08 -7.41 2.97
CA PRO A 600 -41.05 -7.99 1.63
C PRO A 600 -39.68 -7.84 0.95
N ASP A 601 -39.10 -6.65 0.99
CA ASP A 601 -37.83 -6.32 0.33
C ASP A 601 -36.60 -6.76 1.13
N GLY A 602 -36.71 -6.87 2.46
CA GLY A 602 -35.58 -7.23 3.33
C GLY A 602 -35.37 -8.73 3.50
N TYR A 603 -36.43 -9.55 3.38
CA TYR A 603 -36.34 -10.99 3.66
C TYR A 603 -37.36 -11.83 2.87
N LEU A 604 -38.64 -11.47 2.90
CA LEU A 604 -39.72 -12.38 2.49
C LEU A 604 -39.72 -12.69 0.98
N ASN A 605 -39.35 -11.74 0.11
CA ASN A 605 -39.20 -12.00 -1.32
C ASN A 605 -37.93 -12.82 -1.66
N HIS A 606 -36.95 -12.85 -0.75
CA HIS A 606 -35.66 -13.52 -0.93
C HIS A 606 -35.63 -14.97 -0.47
N VAL A 607 -36.66 -15.41 0.26
CA VAL A 607 -36.81 -16.80 0.69
C VAL A 607 -37.87 -17.55 -0.12
N SER A 608 -37.92 -18.87 0.04
CA SER A 608 -38.98 -19.68 -0.56
C SER A 608 -40.32 -19.43 0.13
N LYS A 609 -41.45 -19.69 -0.55
CA LYS A 609 -42.78 -19.58 0.08
C LYS A 609 -42.91 -20.49 1.31
N ALA A 610 -42.29 -21.67 1.28
CA ALA A 610 -42.24 -22.57 2.42
C ALA A 610 -41.53 -21.92 3.64
N LYS A 611 -40.40 -21.24 3.43
CA LYS A 611 -39.68 -20.51 4.49
C LYS A 611 -40.44 -19.28 5.01
N MET A 612 -41.23 -18.59 4.18
CA MET A 612 -42.14 -17.53 4.65
C MET A 612 -43.22 -18.09 5.56
N MET A 613 -43.84 -19.20 5.17
CA MET A 613 -44.87 -19.88 5.96
C MET A 613 -44.29 -20.44 7.27
N GLU A 614 -43.05 -20.95 7.24
CA GLU A 614 -42.33 -21.38 8.44
C GLU A 614 -42.12 -20.20 9.41
N ALA A 615 -41.70 -19.03 8.92
CA ALA A 615 -41.56 -17.83 9.74
C ALA A 615 -42.88 -17.41 10.40
N VAL A 616 -43.97 -17.37 9.63
CA VAL A 616 -45.32 -17.06 10.15
C VAL A 616 -45.81 -18.12 11.13
N SER A 617 -45.49 -19.40 10.89
CA SER A 617 -45.84 -20.48 11.80
C SER A 617 -45.09 -20.38 13.13
N GLN A 618 -43.79 -20.04 13.09
CA GLN A 618 -42.97 -19.85 14.28
C GLN A 618 -43.45 -18.65 15.12
N ALA A 619 -43.91 -17.57 14.48
CA ALA A 619 -44.32 -16.35 15.17
C ALA A 619 -45.80 -16.37 15.63
N CYS A 620 -46.69 -16.98 14.85
CA CYS A 620 -48.14 -16.84 14.97
C CYS A 620 -48.90 -18.18 14.96
N GLY A 621 -48.21 -19.31 14.87
CA GLY A 621 -48.80 -20.66 14.81
C GLY A 621 -49.16 -21.13 13.40
N VAL A 622 -49.25 -22.46 13.22
CA VAL A 622 -49.43 -23.11 11.92
C VAL A 622 -50.72 -22.67 11.21
N ALA A 623 -51.81 -22.46 11.96
CA ALA A 623 -53.09 -22.02 11.41
C ALA A 623 -52.99 -20.63 10.73
N ALA A 624 -52.15 -19.73 11.23
CA ALA A 624 -51.93 -18.41 10.66
C ALA A 624 -51.15 -18.46 9.34
N ALA A 625 -50.37 -19.52 9.10
CA ALA A 625 -49.57 -19.66 7.88
C ALA A 625 -50.32 -20.34 6.72
N GLN A 626 -51.35 -21.16 6.99
CA GLN A 626 -52.12 -21.89 5.97
C GLN A 626 -52.70 -21.00 4.86
N PRO A 627 -53.24 -19.79 5.14
CA PRO A 627 -53.77 -18.90 4.10
C PRO A 627 -52.74 -18.43 3.07
N LEU A 628 -51.44 -18.50 3.39
CA LEU A 628 -50.36 -18.06 2.49
C LEU A 628 -50.06 -19.07 1.37
N ALA A 629 -50.40 -20.36 1.57
CA ALA A 629 -50.08 -21.43 0.63
C ALA A 629 -50.64 -21.19 -0.79
N PRO A 630 -51.95 -20.88 -0.97
CA PRO A 630 -52.55 -20.68 -2.30
C PRO A 630 -52.22 -19.32 -2.93
N MET A 631 -51.68 -18.35 -2.19
CA MET A 631 -51.39 -17.00 -2.69
C MET A 631 -50.24 -16.98 -3.70
N LYS A 632 -50.14 -15.96 -4.57
CA LYS A 632 -48.92 -15.75 -5.37
C LYS A 632 -47.77 -15.31 -4.45
N LYS A 633 -46.51 -15.52 -4.86
CA LYS A 633 -45.33 -15.27 -3.99
C LYS A 633 -45.29 -13.84 -3.42
N ALA A 634 -45.57 -12.83 -4.25
CA ALA A 634 -45.58 -11.43 -3.83
C ALA A 634 -46.72 -11.14 -2.83
N ASP A 635 -47.93 -11.64 -3.10
CA ASP A 635 -49.08 -11.48 -2.21
C ASP A 635 -48.86 -12.20 -0.87
N ALA A 636 -48.26 -13.39 -0.91
CA ALA A 636 -47.85 -14.14 0.28
C ALA A 636 -46.79 -13.38 1.09
N ALA A 637 -45.83 -12.71 0.44
CA ALA A 637 -44.83 -11.90 1.13
C ALA A 637 -45.45 -10.69 1.82
N ALA A 638 -46.41 -9.99 1.18
CA ALA A 638 -47.13 -8.88 1.79
C ALA A 638 -48.00 -9.33 2.99
N ALA A 639 -48.72 -10.44 2.83
CA ALA A 639 -49.54 -11.01 3.91
C ALA A 639 -48.67 -11.54 5.07
N ALA A 640 -47.53 -12.17 4.77
CA ALA A 640 -46.57 -12.61 5.79
C ALA A 640 -45.95 -11.44 6.54
N ALA A 641 -45.60 -10.34 5.85
CA ALA A 641 -45.09 -9.13 6.49
C ALA A 641 -46.10 -8.57 7.50
N ALA A 642 -47.37 -8.43 7.10
CA ALA A 642 -48.43 -7.95 7.98
C ALA A 642 -48.68 -8.88 9.19
N ALA A 643 -48.55 -10.19 9.01
CA ALA A 643 -48.69 -11.16 10.10
C ALA A 643 -47.51 -11.13 11.09
N LEU A 644 -46.31 -10.79 10.63
CA LEU A 644 -45.08 -10.76 11.42
C LEU A 644 -44.80 -9.40 12.08
N THR A 645 -45.47 -8.32 11.64
CA THR A 645 -45.33 -6.98 12.23
C THR A 645 -45.57 -7.00 13.75
N GLY A 646 -44.62 -6.45 14.51
CA GLY A 646 -44.71 -6.38 15.98
C GLY A 646 -44.59 -7.72 16.72
N LYS A 647 -44.30 -8.83 16.01
CA LYS A 647 -44.11 -10.17 16.61
C LYS A 647 -42.68 -10.45 17.06
N ARG A 648 -41.75 -9.52 16.85
CA ARG A 648 -40.32 -9.63 17.21
C ARG A 648 -39.65 -10.91 16.68
N TRP A 649 -40.15 -11.44 15.57
CA TRP A 649 -39.61 -12.65 14.96
C TRP A 649 -38.33 -12.34 14.18
N LEU A 650 -37.32 -13.20 14.31
CA LEU A 650 -36.02 -13.07 13.64
C LEU A 650 -35.64 -14.37 12.90
N PRO A 651 -35.03 -14.26 11.70
CA PRO A 651 -34.38 -15.40 11.03
C PRO A 651 -33.15 -15.85 11.84
N SER A 652 -32.74 -17.12 11.67
CA SER A 652 -31.64 -17.74 12.43
C SER A 652 -30.35 -16.91 12.45
N THR A 653 -29.99 -16.29 11.32
CA THR A 653 -28.83 -15.39 11.16
C THR A 653 -28.84 -14.14 12.05
N LEU A 654 -30.03 -13.67 12.45
CA LEU A 654 -30.18 -12.46 13.28
C LEU A 654 -30.46 -12.77 14.75
N ARG A 655 -30.63 -14.05 15.10
CA ARG A 655 -30.78 -14.45 16.51
C ARG A 655 -29.44 -14.30 17.24
N ALA A 656 -29.50 -14.16 18.56
CA ALA A 656 -28.33 -14.12 19.41
C ALA A 656 -27.43 -15.33 19.14
N TYR A 657 -26.11 -15.11 19.09
CA TYR A 657 -25.15 -16.21 18.99
C TYR A 657 -25.29 -17.06 20.26
N ARG A 658 -25.67 -18.33 20.11
CA ARG A 658 -25.66 -19.26 21.24
C ARG A 658 -24.20 -19.63 21.52
N PRO A 659 -23.68 -19.47 22.75
CA PRO A 659 -22.45 -20.16 23.14
C PRO A 659 -22.69 -21.66 22.97
N ASP A 660 -21.67 -22.40 22.50
CA ASP A 660 -21.73 -23.82 22.15
C ASP A 660 -22.75 -24.62 22.98
N GLN A 661 -23.83 -25.02 22.34
CA GLN A 661 -24.41 -26.32 22.66
C GLN A 661 -23.62 -27.30 21.81
N ALA A 662 -22.67 -27.98 22.45
CA ALA A 662 -22.21 -29.28 22.01
C ALA A 662 -23.43 -30.09 21.55
N SER A 663 -23.28 -30.75 20.42
CA SER A 663 -24.24 -31.66 19.81
C SER A 663 -24.99 -32.51 20.85
N ASN A 664 -26.19 -32.09 21.22
CA ASN A 664 -27.14 -33.00 21.84
C ASN A 664 -28.17 -33.38 20.77
N GLY A 665 -28.34 -34.70 20.62
CA GLY A 665 -29.20 -35.34 19.64
C GLY A 665 -30.68 -34.95 19.76
N PRO A 666 -31.54 -35.52 18.90
CA PRO A 666 -32.91 -35.06 18.75
C PRO A 666 -33.69 -35.27 20.04
N ILE A 667 -34.45 -34.25 20.42
CA ILE A 667 -35.50 -34.33 21.43
C ILE A 667 -36.55 -35.31 20.88
N GLU A 668 -36.62 -36.50 21.46
CA GLU A 668 -37.80 -37.36 21.34
C GLU A 668 -38.93 -36.72 22.14
N ASP A 669 -40.05 -36.50 21.45
CA ASP A 669 -41.36 -36.31 22.07
C ASP A 669 -41.64 -37.50 23.00
N GLY A 670 -41.80 -37.21 24.29
CA GLY A 670 -42.25 -38.18 25.29
C GLY A 670 -43.37 -37.55 26.12
N THR A 671 -44.60 -37.81 25.71
CA THR A 671 -45.78 -37.82 26.57
C THR A 671 -45.54 -38.70 27.80
N ASP A 672 -45.59 -38.10 28.99
CA ASP A 672 -46.45 -38.49 30.12
C ASP A 672 -46.50 -37.37 31.17
#